data_AF-A0A9D9LGN6-F1
#
_entry.id   AF-A0A9D9LGN6-F1
#
_cell.length_a   1.000
_cell.length_b   1.000
_cell.length_c   1.000
_cell.angle_alpha   90.00
_cell.angle_beta   90.00
_cell.angle_gamma   90.00
#
_symmetry.space_group_name_H-M   'P 1'
#
loop_
_entity.id
_entity.type
_entity.pdbx_description
1 polymer ?
#
loop_
_entity_poly.entity_id
_entity_poly.type
_entity_poly.pdbx_seq_one_letter_code
_entity_poly.pdbx_strand_id
1 'polypeptide(L)'
;EKLISRCLRKDPAKRLQHMDDVKIALDELKEDSDSGKLAAGAPVRRRGRSYLWLSMTLAAGAVLAVVAWLWLGRSRPAAEEGTLTAVPLTAYPGTETCPSFSPDGTQVAFQWCPEGWATGKNCDIYVKQIGMEPPYPLTDTPEQEYGPAWSPDGRFIAFLRQLSTEKVALVLIPQRGGPQRVLAELDASKAGTALDGPYLAWTPDSKWVVSPVPEVGRRIWSLCLFSVETGEKRQVTNAATEVGGGDTAPAISPNGRVMAFARIRAPVSELCLLSLGEGYKPQGEPERIPADNPYNIGAAWTPDGSDIVFSAGVRVGTHVSINHGLWRVAAAEPAKARRLPFAQDNARSPAISRLGNRLAYAVERGDTNIWRIDLQGPDRKAGVPFKLISSTRSEHGARLSPDGKRIVFQSDRSGVNEIWVCDNDGANPVKLTSVGGSARDLSLGEWSPDSKSIVFDMNVGSNFGVHVISAGGGVPRRLTTAPKWVSFPCWSRDGQSIYFRSGRGGTTQVWKMPAGGGDAVQISHDPEGVDRLHESPDGKFLYYSKGWPNPQSVWRVAAEGGEATKVLDGVHTTAGWTVGGHGIYFFAKPDEKGHSDLSIYEFATGKTRKIATIERPVTWYVEVSRDDRTLLYTQVDEAGSDLMLVENFR
;
A
#
# COMPACT_ATOMS: atom_id res chain seq x y z
N GLU A 1 47.19 -27.06 -10.51
CA GLU A 1 47.54 -26.59 -9.15
C GLU A 1 49.02 -26.21 -8.95
N LYS A 2 50.00 -27.09 -9.20
CA LYS A 2 51.43 -26.79 -8.95
C LYS A 2 51.94 -25.49 -9.62
N LEU A 3 51.48 -25.18 -10.83
CA LEU A 3 51.84 -23.96 -11.56
C LEU A 3 51.34 -22.70 -10.83
N ILE A 4 50.07 -22.71 -10.42
CA ILE A 4 49.43 -21.62 -9.67
C ILE A 4 50.15 -21.40 -8.32
N SER A 5 50.50 -22.49 -7.62
CA SER A 5 51.28 -22.41 -6.39
C SER A 5 52.68 -21.80 -6.58
N ARG A 6 53.30 -21.99 -7.75
CA ARG A 6 54.60 -21.38 -8.11
C ARG A 6 54.46 -19.89 -8.40
N CYS A 7 53.39 -19.49 -9.07
CA CYS A 7 53.06 -18.08 -9.33
C CYS A 7 52.69 -17.29 -8.06
N LEU A 8 52.30 -17.96 -6.97
CA LEU A 8 51.88 -17.31 -5.73
C LEU A 8 52.92 -17.45 -4.60
N ARG A 9 54.16 -17.84 -4.91
CA ARG A 9 55.22 -17.93 -3.88
C ARG A 9 55.57 -16.55 -3.33
N LYS A 10 55.66 -16.47 -2.01
CA LYS A 10 56.00 -15.25 -1.27
C LYS A 10 57.44 -14.79 -1.49
N ASP A 11 58.36 -15.70 -1.81
CA ASP A 11 59.74 -15.39 -2.18
C ASP A 11 59.81 -15.07 -3.68
N PRO A 12 60.07 -13.81 -4.09
CA PRO A 12 60.07 -13.41 -5.49
C PRO A 12 61.09 -14.21 -6.30
N ALA A 13 62.29 -14.50 -5.76
CA ALA A 13 63.32 -15.23 -6.49
C ALA A 13 62.92 -16.68 -6.86
N LYS A 14 61.85 -17.21 -6.24
CA LYS A 14 61.30 -18.55 -6.49
C LYS A 14 59.94 -18.54 -7.19
N ARG A 15 59.46 -17.36 -7.60
CA ARG A 15 58.25 -17.15 -8.41
C ARG A 15 58.64 -17.05 -9.89
N LEU A 16 57.72 -17.42 -10.79
CA LEU A 16 57.87 -17.09 -12.21
C LEU A 16 57.79 -15.58 -12.39
N GLN A 17 58.80 -15.01 -13.04
CA GLN A 17 59.00 -13.56 -13.12
C GLN A 17 58.36 -12.95 -14.37
N HIS A 18 58.24 -13.73 -15.45
CA HIS A 18 57.64 -13.27 -16.69
C HIS A 18 56.46 -14.16 -17.10
N MET A 19 55.47 -13.56 -17.76
CA MET A 19 54.29 -14.30 -18.24
C MET A 19 54.65 -15.30 -19.36
N ASP A 20 55.76 -15.09 -20.05
CA ASP A 20 56.27 -16.03 -21.05
C ASP A 20 56.72 -17.36 -20.41
N ASP A 21 57.25 -17.33 -19.19
CA ASP A 21 57.62 -18.55 -18.45
C ASP A 21 56.38 -19.38 -18.06
N VAL A 22 55.28 -18.70 -17.76
CA VAL A 22 53.98 -19.34 -17.44
C VAL A 22 53.41 -20.01 -18.70
N LYS A 23 53.56 -19.36 -19.85
CA LYS A 23 53.13 -19.89 -21.14
C LYS A 23 53.91 -21.15 -21.53
N ILE A 24 55.24 -21.11 -21.45
CA ILE A 24 56.10 -22.28 -21.74
C ILE A 24 55.72 -23.45 -20.83
N ALA A 25 55.54 -23.21 -19.53
CA ALA A 25 55.19 -24.27 -18.59
C ALA A 25 53.76 -24.82 -18.77
N LEU A 26 52.85 -24.07 -19.40
CA LEU A 26 51.53 -24.57 -19.79
C LEU A 26 51.60 -25.42 -21.07
N ASP A 27 52.45 -25.01 -22.01
CA ASP A 27 52.68 -25.76 -23.26
C ASP A 27 53.37 -27.11 -22.96
N GLU A 28 54.37 -27.14 -22.08
CA GLU A 28 55.00 -28.39 -21.59
C GLU A 28 53.99 -29.31 -20.89
N LEU A 29 53.10 -28.75 -20.06
CA LEU A 29 52.09 -29.53 -19.35
C LEU A 29 51.03 -30.11 -20.30
N LYS A 30 50.79 -29.43 -21.41
CA LYS A 30 49.94 -29.91 -22.49
C LYS A 30 50.63 -31.00 -23.30
N GLU A 31 51.92 -30.86 -23.61
CA GLU A 31 52.72 -31.92 -24.25
C GLU A 31 52.85 -33.18 -23.39
N ASP A 32 53.01 -33.03 -22.07
CA ASP A 32 53.01 -34.17 -21.12
C ASP A 32 51.63 -34.83 -21.01
N SER A 33 50.56 -34.05 -21.09
CA SER A 33 49.19 -34.57 -21.12
C SER A 33 48.87 -35.29 -22.42
N ASP A 34 49.39 -34.79 -23.55
CA ASP A 34 49.13 -35.32 -24.89
C ASP A 34 50.04 -36.52 -25.23
N SER A 35 51.19 -36.67 -24.55
CA SER A 35 52.17 -37.74 -24.85
C SER A 35 51.91 -39.09 -24.16
N GLY A 36 50.90 -39.21 -23.28
CA GLY A 36 50.32 -40.50 -22.87
C GLY A 36 51.28 -41.60 -22.40
N LYS A 37 52.47 -41.29 -21.88
CA LYS A 37 53.48 -42.29 -21.49
C LYS A 37 53.52 -42.51 -19.98
N LEU A 38 52.80 -43.51 -19.51
CA LEU A 38 53.16 -44.25 -18.30
C LEU A 38 53.81 -45.58 -18.69
N ALA A 39 55.12 -45.68 -18.41
CA ALA A 39 55.91 -46.88 -18.61
C ALA A 39 55.36 -48.05 -17.78
N ALA A 40 55.16 -49.19 -18.44
CA ALA A 40 54.79 -50.45 -17.81
C ALA A 40 56.00 -51.06 -17.06
N GLY A 41 55.88 -51.21 -15.75
CA GLY A 41 56.72 -52.09 -14.93
C GLY A 41 55.99 -53.40 -14.62
N ALA A 42 56.67 -54.53 -14.84
CA ALA A 42 56.16 -55.91 -14.78
C ALA A 42 55.58 -56.35 -13.40
N PRO A 43 54.77 -57.44 -13.35
CA PRO A 43 53.90 -57.71 -12.22
C PRO A 43 54.55 -58.57 -11.13
N VAL A 44 54.28 -58.24 -9.86
CA VAL A 44 54.45 -59.18 -8.73
C VAL A 44 53.06 -59.60 -8.25
N ARG A 45 52.74 -60.88 -8.44
CA ARG A 45 51.53 -61.55 -7.94
C ARG A 45 51.40 -61.39 -6.42
N ARG A 46 50.28 -60.85 -5.94
CA ARG A 46 49.67 -61.29 -4.67
C ARG A 46 48.14 -61.34 -4.79
N ARG A 47 47.64 -62.57 -4.66
CA ARG A 47 46.22 -62.95 -4.60
C ARG A 47 45.59 -62.37 -3.34
N GLY A 48 44.35 -61.89 -3.48
CA GLY A 48 43.35 -61.85 -2.40
C GLY A 48 43.06 -60.48 -1.79
N ARG A 49 42.23 -59.67 -2.46
CA ARG A 49 41.32 -58.65 -1.84
C ARG A 49 40.46 -57.87 -2.86
N SER A 50 40.00 -58.50 -3.94
CA SER A 50 39.31 -57.79 -5.05
C SER A 50 37.86 -57.38 -4.77
N TYR A 51 37.19 -57.92 -3.75
CA TYR A 51 35.78 -57.58 -3.47
C TYR A 51 35.59 -56.34 -2.57
N LEU A 52 36.55 -56.05 -1.67
CA LEU A 52 36.50 -54.91 -0.76
C LEU A 52 36.81 -53.57 -1.45
N TRP A 53 37.65 -53.59 -2.48
CA TRP A 53 37.97 -52.39 -3.25
C TRP A 53 36.85 -52.01 -4.21
N LEU A 54 36.19 -52.98 -4.85
CA LEU A 54 35.02 -52.71 -5.70
C LEU A 54 33.83 -52.15 -4.91
N SER A 55 33.57 -52.64 -3.70
CA SER A 55 32.49 -52.13 -2.85
C SER A 55 32.78 -50.72 -2.33
N MET A 56 34.04 -50.41 -2.01
CA MET A 56 34.42 -49.06 -1.59
C MET A 56 34.40 -48.05 -2.74
N THR A 57 34.75 -48.44 -3.98
CA THR A 57 34.63 -47.56 -5.14
C THR A 57 33.19 -47.29 -5.55
N LEU A 58 32.30 -48.29 -5.44
CA LEU A 58 30.87 -48.12 -5.68
C LEU A 58 30.22 -47.25 -4.60
N ALA A 59 30.58 -47.44 -3.34
CA ALA A 59 30.10 -46.60 -2.24
C ALA A 59 30.61 -45.15 -2.35
N ALA A 60 31.88 -44.95 -2.70
CA ALA A 60 32.43 -43.62 -2.93
C ALA A 60 31.80 -42.93 -4.15
N GLY A 61 31.54 -43.69 -5.22
CA GLY A 61 30.81 -43.18 -6.39
C GLY A 61 29.37 -42.79 -6.07
N ALA A 62 28.67 -43.57 -5.25
CA ALA A 62 27.32 -43.25 -4.80
C ALA A 62 27.29 -42.02 -3.89
N VAL A 63 28.25 -41.90 -2.97
CA VAL A 63 28.39 -40.70 -2.12
C VAL A 63 28.73 -39.47 -2.94
N LEU A 64 29.63 -39.58 -3.93
CA LEU A 64 29.94 -38.48 -4.84
C LEU A 64 28.75 -38.11 -5.73
N ALA A 65 27.94 -39.06 -6.16
CA ALA A 65 26.71 -38.80 -6.91
C ALA A 65 25.65 -38.11 -6.03
N VAL A 66 25.50 -38.49 -4.76
CA VAL A 66 24.60 -37.84 -3.80
C VAL A 66 25.10 -36.44 -3.44
N VAL A 67 26.40 -36.27 -3.22
CA VAL A 67 27.00 -34.96 -2.96
C VAL A 67 26.87 -34.07 -4.20
N ALA A 68 27.15 -34.58 -5.40
CA ALA A 68 26.95 -33.85 -6.64
C ALA A 68 25.48 -33.51 -6.87
N TRP A 69 24.55 -34.41 -6.56
CA TRP A 69 23.10 -34.15 -6.65
C TRP A 69 22.64 -33.11 -5.63
N LEU A 70 23.16 -33.14 -4.40
CA LEU A 70 22.91 -32.12 -3.36
C LEU A 70 23.55 -30.78 -3.71
N TRP A 71 24.71 -30.79 -4.40
CA TRP A 71 25.43 -29.59 -4.81
C TRP A 71 24.79 -28.97 -6.05
N LEU A 72 24.46 -29.76 -7.08
CA LEU A 72 23.70 -29.33 -8.27
C LEU A 72 22.24 -28.97 -7.92
N GLY A 73 21.65 -29.60 -6.91
CA GLY A 73 20.34 -29.25 -6.37
C GLY A 73 20.34 -27.96 -5.54
N ARG A 74 21.47 -27.59 -4.93
CA ARG A 74 21.67 -26.32 -4.21
C ARG A 74 22.24 -25.20 -5.08
N SER A 75 22.87 -25.55 -6.20
CA SER A 75 23.51 -24.63 -7.14
C SER A 75 22.77 -24.64 -8.47
N ARG A 76 21.45 -24.42 -8.44
CA ARG A 76 20.82 -23.77 -9.58
C ARG A 76 21.32 -22.33 -9.55
N PRO A 77 22.16 -21.86 -10.49
CA PRO A 77 22.26 -20.43 -10.70
C PRO A 77 20.83 -19.92 -10.87
N ALA A 78 20.46 -18.87 -10.15
CA ALA A 78 19.19 -18.19 -10.38
C ALA A 78 19.09 -18.03 -11.90
N ALA A 79 18.09 -18.66 -12.51
CA ALA A 79 17.86 -18.47 -13.94
C ALA A 79 17.88 -16.95 -14.13
N GLU A 80 18.70 -16.45 -15.05
CA GLU A 80 18.57 -15.07 -15.47
C GLU A 80 17.10 -14.92 -15.85
N GLU A 81 16.33 -14.27 -14.97
CA GLU A 81 14.96 -13.85 -15.26
C GLU A 81 15.13 -12.90 -16.43
N GLY A 82 15.06 -13.43 -17.66
CA GLY A 82 15.01 -12.62 -18.87
C GLY A 82 13.99 -11.51 -18.62
N THR A 83 14.34 -10.28 -18.98
CA THR A 83 13.72 -9.07 -18.43
C THR A 83 12.20 -9.17 -18.48
N LEU A 84 11.59 -9.55 -17.35
CA LEU A 84 10.15 -9.77 -17.27
C LEU A 84 9.48 -8.42 -17.54
N THR A 85 8.57 -8.42 -18.52
CA THR A 85 7.87 -7.20 -18.95
C THR A 85 6.42 -7.32 -18.57
N ALA A 86 5.92 -6.31 -17.86
CA ALA A 86 4.50 -6.17 -17.60
C ALA A 86 3.83 -5.42 -18.74
N VAL A 87 2.74 -5.96 -19.26
CA VAL A 87 1.90 -5.33 -20.29
C VAL A 87 0.47 -5.15 -19.76
N PRO A 88 -0.25 -4.10 -20.16
CA PRO A 88 -1.65 -3.97 -19.81
C PRO A 88 -2.45 -5.19 -20.30
N LEU A 89 -3.15 -5.84 -19.39
CA LEU A 89 -4.16 -6.86 -19.67
C LEU A 89 -5.51 -6.20 -19.97
N THR A 90 -5.82 -5.11 -19.27
CA THR A 90 -7.02 -4.28 -19.40
C THR A 90 -6.66 -2.81 -19.27
N ALA A 91 -7.59 -1.93 -19.67
CA ALA A 91 -7.49 -0.48 -19.51
C ALA A 91 -8.88 0.17 -19.62
N TYR A 92 -9.89 -0.44 -18.98
CA TYR A 92 -11.26 0.07 -19.09
C TYR A 92 -11.48 1.26 -18.15
N PRO A 93 -12.45 2.14 -18.43
CA PRO A 93 -12.80 3.23 -17.52
C PRO A 93 -13.14 2.71 -16.12
N GLY A 94 -12.76 3.47 -15.10
CA GLY A 94 -13.04 3.14 -13.70
C GLY A 94 -11.98 2.24 -13.07
N THR A 95 -12.40 1.37 -12.17
CA THR A 95 -11.49 0.61 -11.29
C THR A 95 -11.60 -0.89 -11.54
N GLU A 96 -10.48 -1.51 -11.89
CA GLU A 96 -10.31 -2.96 -12.13
C GLU A 96 -9.37 -3.57 -11.08
N THR A 97 -9.80 -4.58 -10.32
CA THR A 97 -9.00 -5.13 -9.21
C THR A 97 -9.20 -6.63 -8.98
N CYS A 98 -8.39 -7.18 -8.07
CA CYS A 98 -8.47 -8.56 -7.59
C CYS A 98 -8.53 -9.60 -8.72
N PRO A 99 -7.54 -9.63 -9.64
CA PRO A 99 -7.51 -10.64 -10.70
C PRO A 99 -7.39 -12.05 -10.11
N SER A 100 -7.99 -13.03 -10.78
CA SER A 100 -7.90 -14.45 -10.45
C SER A 100 -7.85 -15.29 -11.72
N PHE A 101 -6.80 -16.11 -11.87
CA PHE A 101 -6.63 -16.94 -13.06
C PHE A 101 -7.54 -18.17 -13.07
N SER A 102 -8.05 -18.51 -14.25
CA SER A 102 -8.51 -19.88 -14.52
C SER A 102 -7.38 -20.89 -14.28
N PRO A 103 -7.68 -22.16 -13.95
CA PRO A 103 -6.64 -23.15 -13.68
C PRO A 103 -5.66 -23.37 -14.84
N ASP A 104 -6.13 -23.20 -16.08
CA ASP A 104 -5.32 -23.29 -17.29
C ASP A 104 -4.54 -22.00 -17.61
N GLY A 105 -4.75 -20.93 -16.85
CA GLY A 105 -4.09 -19.63 -17.03
C GLY A 105 -4.49 -18.86 -18.29
N THR A 106 -5.55 -19.27 -18.99
CA THR A 106 -5.99 -18.64 -20.25
C THR A 106 -6.99 -17.49 -20.04
N GLN A 107 -7.66 -17.47 -18.89
CA GLN A 107 -8.67 -16.47 -18.52
C GLN A 107 -8.34 -15.84 -17.17
N VAL A 108 -8.87 -14.63 -16.97
CA VAL A 108 -8.78 -13.89 -15.71
C VAL A 108 -10.19 -13.43 -15.32
N ALA A 109 -10.64 -13.85 -14.14
CA ALA A 109 -11.79 -13.24 -13.46
C ALA A 109 -11.31 -12.02 -12.67
N PHE A 110 -12.09 -10.95 -12.65
CA PHE A 110 -11.73 -9.71 -11.95
C PHE A 110 -12.98 -8.91 -11.59
N GLN A 111 -12.83 -8.02 -10.61
CA GLN A 111 -13.85 -7.06 -10.25
C GLN A 111 -13.67 -5.80 -11.11
N TRP A 112 -14.77 -5.27 -11.65
CA TRP A 112 -14.75 -4.01 -12.39
C TRP A 112 -15.86 -3.06 -11.94
N CYS A 113 -15.48 -1.81 -11.65
CA CYS A 113 -16.35 -0.70 -11.27
C CYS A 113 -16.23 0.41 -12.33
N PRO A 114 -17.09 0.48 -13.36
CA PRO A 114 -16.92 1.40 -14.49
C PRO A 114 -16.87 2.89 -14.13
N GLU A 115 -17.57 3.28 -13.07
CA GLU A 115 -17.60 4.66 -12.55
C GLU A 115 -16.75 4.83 -11.28
N GLY A 116 -15.90 3.85 -10.97
CA GLY A 116 -15.12 3.81 -9.73
C GLY A 116 -15.92 3.35 -8.52
N TRP A 117 -15.23 3.13 -7.39
CA TRP A 117 -15.83 2.57 -6.17
C TRP A 117 -16.67 3.56 -5.35
N ALA A 118 -16.50 4.87 -5.56
CA ALA A 118 -17.06 5.93 -4.71
C ALA A 118 -18.38 6.54 -5.22
N THR A 119 -18.83 6.19 -6.44
CA THR A 119 -19.96 6.83 -7.13
C THR A 119 -21.31 6.16 -6.88
N GLY A 120 -21.34 5.08 -6.09
CA GLY A 120 -22.59 4.39 -5.72
C GLY A 120 -23.18 3.50 -6.82
N LYS A 121 -22.61 3.46 -8.04
CA LYS A 121 -22.86 2.38 -9.00
C LYS A 121 -22.11 1.11 -8.59
N ASN A 122 -22.69 -0.04 -8.94
CA ASN A 122 -22.18 -1.33 -8.53
C ASN A 122 -20.97 -1.77 -9.34
N CYS A 123 -20.07 -2.48 -8.66
CA CYS A 123 -19.04 -3.28 -9.26
C CYS A 123 -19.57 -4.69 -9.48
N ASP A 124 -19.30 -5.26 -10.65
CA ASP A 124 -19.65 -6.64 -10.98
C ASP A 124 -18.38 -7.49 -11.21
N ILE A 125 -18.58 -8.80 -11.34
CA ILE A 125 -17.52 -9.75 -11.68
C ILE A 125 -17.50 -9.95 -13.19
N TYR A 126 -16.32 -9.79 -13.78
CA TYR A 126 -16.07 -10.00 -15.20
C TYR A 126 -15.06 -11.12 -15.40
N VAL A 127 -15.11 -11.72 -16.59
CA VAL A 127 -14.10 -12.68 -17.05
C VAL A 127 -13.56 -12.23 -18.39
N LYS A 128 -12.23 -12.24 -18.52
CA LYS A 128 -11.51 -11.91 -19.75
C LYS A 128 -10.71 -13.10 -20.24
N GLN A 129 -10.87 -13.42 -21.51
CA GLN A 129 -9.96 -14.31 -22.24
C GLN A 129 -8.71 -13.52 -22.63
N ILE A 130 -7.53 -14.01 -22.26
CA ILE A 130 -6.26 -13.33 -22.58
C ILE A 130 -6.07 -13.28 -24.09
N GLY A 131 -5.80 -12.07 -24.61
CA GLY A 131 -5.65 -11.80 -26.04
C GLY A 131 -6.97 -11.54 -26.80
N MET A 132 -8.12 -11.52 -26.11
CA MET A 132 -9.41 -11.20 -26.72
C MET A 132 -10.09 -10.02 -25.98
N GLU A 133 -10.88 -9.28 -26.75
CA GLU A 133 -11.69 -8.13 -26.33
C GLU A 133 -13.11 -8.28 -26.91
N PRO A 134 -14.17 -7.75 -26.25
CA PRO A 134 -14.21 -7.24 -24.87
C PRO A 134 -14.23 -8.38 -23.82
N PRO A 135 -14.15 -8.10 -22.50
CA PRO A 135 -14.44 -9.11 -21.47
C PRO A 135 -15.96 -9.36 -21.43
N TYR A 136 -16.39 -10.45 -20.80
CA TYR A 136 -17.81 -10.70 -20.59
C TYR A 136 -18.21 -10.54 -19.12
N PRO A 137 -19.39 -9.93 -18.83
CA PRO A 137 -19.92 -9.89 -17.48
C PRO A 137 -20.30 -11.31 -17.03
N LEU A 138 -19.76 -11.75 -15.90
CA LEU A 138 -20.14 -13.00 -15.25
C LEU A 138 -21.39 -12.78 -14.38
N THR A 139 -21.52 -11.57 -13.83
CA THR A 139 -22.65 -11.09 -13.05
C THR A 139 -23.12 -9.73 -13.58
N ASP A 140 -24.38 -9.42 -13.29
CA ASP A 140 -25.05 -8.17 -13.63
C ASP A 140 -26.13 -7.97 -12.55
N THR A 141 -25.75 -7.38 -11.42
CA THR A 141 -26.64 -7.24 -10.27
C THR A 141 -26.67 -5.81 -9.72
N PRO A 142 -27.77 -5.41 -9.05
CA PRO A 142 -27.84 -4.12 -8.39
C PRO A 142 -27.07 -4.08 -7.06
N GLU A 143 -26.35 -5.14 -6.68
CA GLU A 143 -25.53 -5.19 -5.47
C GLU A 143 -24.04 -4.99 -5.79
N GLN A 144 -23.25 -4.52 -4.81
CA GLN A 144 -21.79 -4.45 -4.95
C GLN A 144 -21.18 -5.85 -4.86
N GLU A 145 -20.42 -6.26 -5.87
CA GLU A 145 -19.75 -7.54 -5.93
C GLU A 145 -18.24 -7.41 -6.10
N TYR A 146 -17.48 -8.23 -5.39
CA TYR A 146 -16.04 -8.03 -5.29
C TYR A 146 -15.25 -9.29 -4.92
N GLY A 147 -13.93 -9.22 -5.13
CA GLY A 147 -12.97 -10.24 -4.69
C GLY A 147 -13.11 -11.61 -5.34
N PRO A 148 -13.22 -11.75 -6.67
CA PRO A 148 -13.41 -13.04 -7.30
C PRO A 148 -12.21 -13.97 -7.08
N ALA A 149 -12.49 -15.27 -6.88
CA ALA A 149 -11.48 -16.31 -6.78
C ALA A 149 -11.91 -17.55 -7.57
N TRP A 150 -11.10 -17.94 -8.55
CA TRP A 150 -11.36 -19.12 -9.39
C TRP A 150 -10.99 -20.42 -8.68
N SER A 151 -11.90 -21.41 -8.72
CA SER A 151 -11.65 -22.72 -8.12
C SER A 151 -10.51 -23.47 -8.85
N PRO A 152 -9.67 -24.24 -8.14
CA PRO A 152 -8.61 -25.06 -8.73
C PRO A 152 -9.08 -26.07 -9.78
N ASP A 153 -10.29 -26.61 -9.61
CA ASP A 153 -10.92 -27.51 -10.57
C ASP A 153 -11.58 -26.80 -11.76
N GLY A 154 -11.60 -25.46 -11.76
CA GLY A 154 -12.13 -24.62 -12.84
C GLY A 154 -13.65 -24.56 -12.94
N ARG A 155 -14.39 -25.22 -12.04
CA ARG A 155 -15.85 -25.30 -12.12
C ARG A 155 -16.55 -24.01 -11.68
N PHE A 156 -16.00 -23.32 -10.68
CA PHE A 156 -16.67 -22.21 -10.01
C PHE A 156 -15.77 -20.99 -9.85
N ILE A 157 -16.41 -19.84 -9.75
CA ILE A 157 -15.81 -18.59 -9.27
C ILE A 157 -16.55 -18.23 -7.99
N ALA A 158 -15.80 -18.05 -6.90
CA ALA A 158 -16.32 -17.52 -5.63
C ALA A 158 -16.16 -16.01 -5.60
N PHE A 159 -17.10 -15.28 -5.03
CA PHE A 159 -17.02 -13.83 -4.82
C PHE A 159 -17.85 -13.40 -3.61
N LEU A 160 -17.67 -12.16 -3.17
CA LEU A 160 -18.46 -11.55 -2.11
C LEU A 160 -19.49 -10.60 -2.71
N ARG A 161 -20.72 -10.63 -2.18
CA ARG A 161 -21.81 -9.71 -2.55
C ARG A 161 -22.26 -8.93 -1.32
N GLN A 162 -22.32 -7.61 -1.42
CA GLN A 162 -22.85 -6.77 -0.36
C GLN A 162 -24.38 -6.71 -0.44
N LEU A 163 -25.07 -7.37 0.49
CA LEU A 163 -26.53 -7.39 0.56
C LEU A 163 -27.09 -6.14 1.28
N SER A 164 -26.32 -5.59 2.22
CA SER A 164 -26.61 -4.32 2.89
C SER A 164 -25.33 -3.75 3.52
N THR A 165 -25.43 -2.62 4.22
CA THR A 165 -24.32 -2.08 5.03
C THR A 165 -23.88 -3.02 6.15
N GLU A 166 -24.71 -4.00 6.52
CA GLU A 166 -24.49 -4.91 7.64
C GLU A 166 -24.42 -6.38 7.22
N LYS A 167 -24.57 -6.70 5.93
CA LYS A 167 -24.62 -8.09 5.45
C LYS A 167 -23.84 -8.27 4.16
N VAL A 168 -23.02 -9.32 4.14
CA VAL A 168 -22.25 -9.76 2.97
C VAL A 168 -22.51 -11.25 2.73
N ALA A 169 -22.74 -11.65 1.49
CA ALA A 169 -22.86 -13.05 1.09
C ALA A 169 -21.57 -13.55 0.43
N LEU A 170 -21.14 -14.77 0.77
CA LEU A 170 -20.17 -15.54 0.00
C LEU A 170 -20.94 -16.35 -1.05
N VAL A 171 -20.69 -16.08 -2.33
CA VAL A 171 -21.45 -16.62 -3.46
C VAL A 171 -20.56 -17.45 -4.36
N LEU A 172 -21.09 -18.56 -4.87
CA LEU A 172 -20.50 -19.37 -5.92
C LEU A 172 -21.31 -19.23 -7.22
N ILE A 173 -20.62 -19.04 -8.33
CA ILE A 173 -21.22 -19.09 -9.67
C ILE A 173 -20.40 -20.04 -10.57
N PRO A 174 -21.04 -20.82 -11.47
CA PRO A 174 -20.30 -21.56 -12.49
C PRO A 174 -19.48 -20.60 -13.37
N GLN A 175 -18.31 -21.03 -13.85
CA GLN A 175 -17.38 -20.16 -14.60
C GLN A 175 -17.95 -19.53 -15.89
N ARG A 176 -19.02 -20.11 -16.45
CA ARG A 176 -19.73 -19.58 -17.63
C ARG A 176 -21.00 -18.79 -17.28
N GLY A 177 -21.18 -18.43 -16.01
CA GLY A 177 -22.42 -17.87 -15.49
C GLY A 177 -23.49 -18.92 -15.22
N GLY A 178 -24.70 -18.45 -14.93
CA GLY A 178 -25.86 -19.30 -14.63
C GLY A 178 -26.28 -19.25 -13.15
N PRO A 179 -26.95 -20.31 -12.64
CA PRO A 179 -27.49 -20.32 -11.28
C PRO A 179 -26.40 -20.11 -10.23
N GLN A 180 -26.62 -19.11 -9.38
CA GLN A 180 -25.73 -18.78 -8.28
C GLN A 180 -26.14 -19.53 -7.01
N ARG A 181 -25.16 -19.84 -6.17
CA ARG A 181 -25.37 -20.47 -4.86
C ARG A 181 -24.74 -19.61 -3.76
N VAL A 182 -25.56 -19.14 -2.83
CA VAL A 182 -25.07 -18.51 -1.60
C VAL A 182 -24.52 -19.61 -0.70
N LEU A 183 -23.22 -19.55 -0.41
CA LEU A 183 -22.54 -20.51 0.47
C LEU A 183 -22.70 -20.14 1.94
N ALA A 184 -22.65 -18.83 2.24
CA ALA A 184 -22.86 -18.29 3.57
C ALA A 184 -23.27 -16.81 3.53
N GLU A 185 -24.02 -16.36 4.53
CA GLU A 185 -24.23 -14.94 4.84
C GLU A 185 -23.41 -14.57 6.08
N LEU A 186 -22.74 -13.41 6.01
CA LEU A 186 -21.82 -12.88 7.02
C LEU A 186 -22.39 -11.58 7.59
N ASP A 187 -22.41 -11.48 8.92
CA ASP A 187 -22.87 -10.28 9.64
C ASP A 187 -21.75 -9.24 9.76
N ALA A 188 -21.81 -8.20 8.93
CA ALA A 188 -20.87 -7.10 8.88
C ALA A 188 -21.27 -5.88 9.73
N SER A 189 -22.33 -5.96 10.55
CA SER A 189 -22.89 -4.83 11.33
C SER A 189 -21.86 -4.08 12.19
N LYS A 190 -20.80 -4.76 12.63
CA LYS A 190 -19.72 -4.20 13.45
C LYS A 190 -18.36 -4.23 12.78
N ALA A 191 -18.28 -4.45 11.46
CA ALA A 191 -17.02 -4.62 10.75
C ALA A 191 -16.05 -3.44 10.91
N GLY A 192 -16.54 -2.19 11.04
CA GLY A 192 -15.81 -0.99 11.48
C GLY A 192 -14.64 -0.50 10.62
N THR A 193 -13.93 -1.40 9.92
CA THR A 193 -12.83 -1.16 9.01
C THR A 193 -13.11 -1.90 7.71
N ALA A 194 -13.05 -1.18 6.59
CA ALA A 194 -12.95 -1.79 5.27
C ALA A 194 -11.67 -2.63 5.22
N LEU A 195 -11.79 -3.90 4.84
CA LEU A 195 -10.62 -4.73 4.51
C LEU A 195 -10.24 -4.43 3.06
N ASP A 196 -8.95 -4.30 2.77
CA ASP A 196 -8.46 -4.31 1.39
C ASP A 196 -8.29 -5.75 0.90
N GLY A 197 -8.63 -5.99 -0.37
CA GLY A 197 -8.59 -7.30 -1.03
C GLY A 197 -7.22 -7.63 -1.66
N PRO A 198 -6.99 -8.89 -2.09
CA PRO A 198 -7.97 -9.96 -2.33
C PRO A 198 -8.57 -10.54 -1.05
N TYR A 199 -9.76 -11.15 -1.13
CA TYR A 199 -10.52 -11.59 0.06
C TYR A 199 -10.65 -13.10 0.18
N LEU A 200 -10.54 -13.84 -0.93
CA LEU A 200 -10.91 -15.25 -1.00
C LEU A 200 -9.73 -16.09 -1.49
N ALA A 201 -9.59 -17.28 -0.90
CA ALA A 201 -8.67 -18.30 -1.38
C ALA A 201 -9.30 -19.69 -1.37
N TRP A 202 -9.04 -20.47 -2.40
CA TRP A 202 -9.48 -21.86 -2.48
C TRP A 202 -8.43 -22.80 -1.89
N THR A 203 -8.88 -23.85 -1.23
CA THR A 203 -8.03 -25.01 -0.96
C THR A 203 -7.64 -25.72 -2.25
N PRO A 204 -6.45 -26.33 -2.35
CA PRO A 204 -6.00 -27.01 -3.58
C PRO A 204 -6.94 -28.11 -4.09
N ASP A 205 -7.68 -28.75 -3.18
CA ASP A 205 -8.68 -29.79 -3.51
C ASP A 205 -10.04 -29.26 -3.97
N SER A 206 -10.22 -27.94 -4.05
CA SER A 206 -11.48 -27.25 -4.40
C SER A 206 -12.66 -27.54 -3.46
N LYS A 207 -12.42 -28.09 -2.25
CA LYS A 207 -13.48 -28.44 -1.31
C LYS A 207 -13.85 -27.31 -0.34
N TRP A 208 -12.96 -26.34 -0.15
CA TRP A 208 -13.19 -25.24 0.78
C TRP A 208 -12.75 -23.90 0.20
N VAL A 209 -13.44 -22.84 0.64
CA VAL A 209 -13.09 -21.44 0.40
C VAL A 209 -12.76 -20.78 1.72
N VAL A 210 -11.62 -20.09 1.81
CA VAL A 210 -11.27 -19.24 2.95
C VAL A 210 -11.80 -17.84 2.68
N SER A 211 -12.49 -17.26 3.66
CA SER A 211 -12.96 -15.86 3.64
C SER A 211 -12.72 -15.21 5.00
N PRO A 212 -12.41 -13.90 5.05
CA PRO A 212 -12.49 -13.11 6.27
C PRO A 212 -13.94 -13.08 6.75
N VAL A 213 -14.13 -13.23 8.05
CA VAL A 213 -15.42 -13.19 8.73
C VAL A 213 -15.30 -12.28 9.96
N PRO A 214 -16.19 -11.30 10.12
CA PRO A 214 -16.20 -10.46 11.31
C PRO A 214 -16.61 -11.29 12.53
N GLU A 215 -15.94 -11.05 13.66
CA GLU A 215 -16.29 -11.67 14.93
C GLU A 215 -17.51 -10.99 15.55
N VAL A 216 -18.49 -11.81 15.97
CA VAL A 216 -19.75 -11.31 16.55
C VAL A 216 -19.46 -10.43 17.77
N GLY A 217 -19.98 -9.20 17.74
CA GLY A 217 -19.83 -8.25 18.83
C GLY A 217 -18.50 -7.50 18.87
N ARG A 218 -17.55 -7.76 17.95
CA ARG A 218 -16.20 -7.15 17.91
C ARG A 218 -15.93 -6.48 16.56
N ARG A 219 -14.99 -5.53 16.54
CA ARG A 219 -14.43 -4.90 15.32
C ARG A 219 -13.18 -5.65 14.85
N ILE A 220 -13.29 -6.98 14.73
CA ILE A 220 -12.17 -7.86 14.41
C ILE A 220 -12.59 -8.83 13.31
N TRP A 221 -11.71 -9.08 12.35
CA TRP A 221 -11.88 -10.09 11.32
C TRP A 221 -10.99 -11.32 11.58
N SER A 222 -11.56 -12.51 11.40
CA SER A 222 -10.87 -13.80 11.49
C SER A 222 -11.11 -14.61 10.22
N LEU A 223 -10.13 -15.39 9.77
CA LEU A 223 -10.26 -16.22 8.57
C LEU A 223 -11.00 -17.51 8.89
N CYS A 224 -12.03 -17.82 8.09
CA CYS A 224 -12.80 -19.04 8.19
C CYS A 224 -12.83 -19.79 6.86
N LEU A 225 -12.78 -21.13 6.93
CA LEU A 225 -13.07 -22.05 5.84
C LEU A 225 -14.58 -22.27 5.73
N PHE A 226 -15.07 -22.34 4.49
CA PHE A 226 -16.44 -22.68 4.14
C PHE A 226 -16.43 -23.89 3.20
N SER A 227 -17.09 -24.97 3.60
CA SER A 227 -17.21 -26.18 2.78
C SER A 227 -18.07 -25.89 1.56
N VAL A 228 -17.55 -26.16 0.37
CA VAL A 228 -18.23 -25.92 -0.92
C VAL A 228 -19.45 -26.84 -1.07
N GLU A 229 -19.39 -28.03 -0.48
CA GLU A 229 -20.47 -29.02 -0.55
C GLU A 229 -21.59 -28.69 0.44
N THR A 230 -21.24 -28.47 1.71
CA THR A 230 -22.20 -28.43 2.82
C THR A 230 -22.49 -27.02 3.33
N GLY A 231 -21.65 -26.03 3.04
CA GLY A 231 -21.69 -24.70 3.67
C GLY A 231 -21.16 -24.67 5.11
N GLU A 232 -20.60 -25.79 5.61
CA GLU A 232 -19.99 -25.85 6.95
C GLU A 232 -18.91 -24.75 7.10
N LYS A 233 -19.04 -23.93 8.15
CA LYS A 233 -18.06 -22.91 8.52
C LYS A 233 -17.11 -23.44 9.60
N ARG A 234 -15.80 -23.30 9.37
CA ARG A 234 -14.74 -23.61 10.34
C ARG A 234 -13.76 -22.45 10.48
N GLN A 235 -13.57 -21.96 11.70
CA GLN A 235 -12.60 -20.91 11.97
C GLN A 235 -11.16 -21.46 11.86
N VAL A 236 -10.27 -20.69 11.22
CA VAL A 236 -8.86 -21.05 10.99
C VAL A 236 -7.93 -20.16 11.80
N THR A 237 -8.20 -18.86 11.83
CA THR A 237 -7.42 -17.92 12.65
C THR A 237 -8.24 -17.36 13.79
N ASN A 238 -7.56 -16.94 14.86
CA ASN A 238 -8.17 -16.28 16.00
C ASN A 238 -7.41 -14.96 16.22
N ALA A 239 -7.92 -13.86 15.67
CA ALA A 239 -7.26 -12.56 15.77
C ALA A 239 -7.51 -11.94 17.15
N ALA A 240 -6.73 -12.31 18.16
CA ALA A 240 -6.84 -11.74 19.51
C ALA A 240 -6.14 -10.36 19.62
N THR A 241 -6.60 -9.34 18.90
CA THR A 241 -6.04 -7.97 19.03
C THR A 241 -7.06 -6.99 19.61
N GLU A 242 -6.73 -6.41 20.77
CA GLU A 242 -7.61 -5.54 21.58
C GLU A 242 -7.90 -4.15 20.97
N VAL A 243 -7.27 -3.80 19.85
CA VAL A 243 -7.44 -2.53 19.15
C VAL A 243 -7.68 -2.86 17.69
N GLY A 244 -8.79 -2.35 17.11
CA GLY A 244 -9.38 -2.78 15.83
C GLY A 244 -8.42 -3.22 14.72
N GLY A 245 -8.82 -4.25 13.96
CA GLY A 245 -7.97 -4.92 12.98
C GLY A 245 -8.53 -6.28 12.54
N GLY A 246 -7.68 -7.18 12.06
CA GLY A 246 -8.08 -8.54 11.72
C GLY A 246 -7.24 -9.20 10.63
N ASP A 247 -7.59 -10.44 10.31
CA ASP A 247 -6.92 -11.26 9.30
C ASP A 247 -7.69 -11.22 7.98
N THR A 248 -6.99 -10.95 6.87
CA THR A 248 -7.53 -10.84 5.50
C THR A 248 -6.53 -11.36 4.46
N ALA A 249 -6.90 -11.28 3.18
CA ALA A 249 -6.07 -11.63 2.03
C ALA A 249 -5.37 -13.00 2.14
N PRO A 250 -6.15 -14.08 2.37
CA PRO A 250 -5.59 -15.42 2.47
C PRO A 250 -5.03 -15.88 1.12
N ALA A 251 -3.99 -16.71 1.17
CA ALA A 251 -3.44 -17.43 0.03
C ALA A 251 -2.88 -18.78 0.49
N ILE A 252 -3.47 -19.88 0.02
CA ILE A 252 -3.04 -21.24 0.39
C ILE A 252 -1.98 -21.72 -0.61
N SER A 253 -0.88 -22.24 -0.07
CA SER A 253 0.19 -22.87 -0.85
C SER A 253 -0.33 -24.02 -1.72
N PRO A 254 0.28 -24.30 -2.88
CA PRO A 254 -0.19 -25.35 -3.79
C PRO A 254 -0.31 -26.74 -3.15
N ASN A 255 0.52 -27.04 -2.15
CA ASN A 255 0.50 -28.30 -1.40
C ASN A 255 -0.50 -28.31 -0.23
N GLY A 256 -1.18 -27.19 0.07
CA GLY A 256 -2.19 -27.06 1.12
C GLY A 256 -1.64 -26.99 2.54
N ARG A 257 -0.32 -26.92 2.74
CA ARG A 257 0.32 -27.03 4.07
C ARG A 257 0.61 -25.70 4.76
N VAL A 258 0.59 -24.60 4.01
CA VAL A 258 0.84 -23.26 4.53
C VAL A 258 -0.17 -22.30 3.94
N MET A 259 -0.70 -21.42 4.78
CA MET A 259 -1.51 -20.28 4.36
C MET A 259 -0.76 -18.99 4.68
N ALA A 260 -0.54 -18.16 3.66
CA ALA A 260 -0.13 -16.78 3.82
C ALA A 260 -1.38 -15.91 3.99
N PHE A 261 -1.32 -14.87 4.81
CA PHE A 261 -2.41 -13.92 4.98
C PHE A 261 -1.90 -12.58 5.55
N ALA A 262 -2.69 -11.52 5.37
CA ALA A 262 -2.41 -10.21 5.94
C ALA A 262 -3.08 -10.07 7.32
N ARG A 263 -2.32 -9.65 8.33
CA ARG A 263 -2.80 -9.35 9.68
C ARG A 263 -2.72 -7.84 9.94
N ILE A 264 -3.89 -7.22 10.02
CA ILE A 264 -4.03 -5.78 10.27
C ILE A 264 -3.97 -5.53 11.77
N ARG A 265 -2.96 -4.77 12.20
CA ARG A 265 -2.78 -4.18 13.52
C ARG A 265 -2.61 -2.68 13.33
N ALA A 266 -3.73 -1.96 13.20
CA ALA A 266 -3.73 -0.55 12.80
C ALA A 266 -2.69 0.27 13.60
N PRO A 267 -1.81 1.04 12.93
CA PRO A 267 -1.87 1.41 11.52
C PRO A 267 -1.22 0.40 10.55
N VAL A 268 -0.63 -0.70 11.01
CA VAL A 268 0.20 -1.63 10.22
C VAL A 268 -0.61 -2.85 9.70
N SER A 269 -0.22 -3.41 8.56
CA SER A 269 -0.66 -4.72 8.03
C SER A 269 0.54 -5.62 7.70
N GLU A 270 0.70 -6.71 8.45
CA GLU A 270 1.85 -7.61 8.34
C GLU A 270 1.51 -8.87 7.53
N LEU A 271 2.48 -9.41 6.79
CA LEU A 271 2.35 -10.72 6.16
C LEU A 271 2.66 -11.82 7.19
N CYS A 272 1.71 -12.74 7.39
CA CYS A 272 1.82 -13.88 8.30
C CYS A 272 1.71 -15.20 7.54
N LEU A 273 2.41 -16.22 8.04
CA LEU A 273 2.33 -17.61 7.59
C LEU A 273 1.72 -18.47 8.71
N LEU A 274 0.76 -19.31 8.35
CA LEU A 274 0.16 -20.30 9.24
C LEU A 274 0.32 -21.70 8.65
N SER A 275 0.93 -22.60 9.42
CA SER A 275 1.01 -24.01 9.06
C SER A 275 -0.37 -24.67 9.18
N LEU A 276 -0.68 -25.51 8.20
CA LEU A 276 -1.94 -26.24 8.08
C LEU A 276 -1.67 -27.75 8.05
N GLY A 277 -2.40 -28.47 8.91
CA GLY A 277 -2.41 -29.92 8.97
C GLY A 277 -3.54 -30.54 8.14
N GLU A 278 -3.85 -31.79 8.46
CA GLU A 278 -4.95 -32.53 7.83
C GLU A 278 -6.29 -31.79 7.95
N GLY A 279 -7.04 -31.72 6.84
CA GLY A 279 -8.30 -30.99 6.77
C GLY A 279 -8.15 -29.48 6.97
N TYR A 280 -6.96 -28.93 6.66
CA TYR A 280 -6.61 -27.51 6.76
C TYR A 280 -6.74 -26.94 8.17
N LYS A 281 -6.53 -27.76 9.19
CA LYS A 281 -6.53 -27.32 10.59
C LYS A 281 -5.24 -26.56 10.91
N PRO A 282 -5.30 -25.43 11.64
CA PRO A 282 -4.11 -24.69 12.03
C PRO A 282 -3.18 -25.55 12.90
N GLN A 283 -1.87 -25.47 12.63
CA GLN A 283 -0.81 -26.12 13.39
C GLN A 283 0.09 -25.04 14.01
N GLY A 284 -0.20 -24.68 15.26
CA GLY A 284 0.53 -23.65 15.99
C GLY A 284 0.06 -22.23 15.68
N GLU A 285 0.83 -21.26 16.15
CA GLU A 285 0.55 -19.83 15.98
C GLU A 285 1.09 -19.30 14.64
N PRO A 286 0.45 -18.29 14.03
CA PRO A 286 0.96 -17.66 12.83
C PRO A 286 2.32 -16.99 13.05
N GLU A 287 3.26 -17.27 12.17
CA GLU A 287 4.58 -16.65 12.13
C GLU A 287 4.57 -15.39 11.26
N ARG A 288 5.15 -14.30 11.75
CA ARG A 288 5.28 -13.05 10.99
C ARG A 288 6.49 -13.12 10.05
N ILE A 289 6.30 -12.69 8.79
CA ILE A 289 7.42 -12.41 7.88
C ILE A 289 7.96 -11.00 8.18
N PRO A 290 9.23 -10.85 8.60
CA PRO A 290 9.84 -9.54 8.79
C PRO A 290 10.12 -8.91 7.42
N ALA A 291 9.23 -8.03 6.99
CA ALA A 291 9.43 -7.14 5.85
C ALA A 291 9.54 -5.68 6.33
N ASP A 292 10.41 -4.90 5.71
CA ASP A 292 10.61 -3.47 6.02
C ASP A 292 9.41 -2.60 5.60
N ASN A 293 8.40 -3.19 4.93
CA ASN A 293 7.21 -2.50 4.42
C ASN A 293 5.93 -2.99 5.10
N PRO A 294 5.38 -2.20 6.03
CA PRO A 294 4.33 -2.64 6.94
C PRO A 294 2.91 -2.60 6.35
N TYR A 295 2.71 -2.42 5.04
CA TYR A 295 1.36 -2.36 4.44
C TYR A 295 1.15 -3.48 3.42
N ASN A 296 0.90 -4.68 3.91
CA ASN A 296 0.65 -5.86 3.08
C ASN A 296 -0.85 -6.04 2.82
N ILE A 297 -1.26 -6.16 1.56
CA ILE A 297 -2.69 -6.28 1.18
C ILE A 297 -3.01 -7.50 0.31
N GLY A 298 -2.06 -8.38 0.04
CA GLY A 298 -2.33 -9.63 -0.68
C GLY A 298 -1.08 -10.41 -1.07
N ALA A 299 -1.22 -11.73 -1.17
CA ALA A 299 -0.15 -12.66 -1.52
C ALA A 299 -0.62 -13.71 -2.53
N ALA A 300 0.31 -14.22 -3.34
CA ALA A 300 0.12 -15.35 -4.23
C ALA A 300 1.36 -16.25 -4.17
N TRP A 301 1.13 -17.56 -4.18
CA TRP A 301 2.21 -18.55 -4.20
C TRP A 301 2.65 -18.85 -5.62
N THR A 302 3.95 -19.04 -5.83
CA THR A 302 4.43 -19.71 -7.04
C THR A 302 3.89 -21.14 -7.08
N PRO A 303 3.67 -21.74 -8.27
CA PRO A 303 3.03 -23.06 -8.33
C PRO A 303 3.85 -24.21 -7.77
N ASP A 304 5.17 -24.05 -7.67
CA ASP A 304 6.04 -24.99 -6.94
C ASP A 304 5.99 -24.80 -5.42
N GLY A 305 5.36 -23.73 -4.94
CA GLY A 305 5.23 -23.37 -3.54
C GLY A 305 6.53 -22.89 -2.90
N SER A 306 7.56 -22.57 -3.68
CA SER A 306 8.85 -22.11 -3.12
C SER A 306 8.80 -20.66 -2.66
N ASP A 307 8.07 -19.82 -3.40
CA ASP A 307 8.10 -18.37 -3.24
C ASP A 307 6.69 -17.79 -3.09
N ILE A 308 6.64 -16.62 -2.46
CA ILE A 308 5.44 -15.82 -2.28
C ILE A 308 5.68 -14.48 -2.97
N VAL A 309 4.76 -14.10 -3.86
CA VAL A 309 4.65 -12.73 -4.39
C VAL A 309 3.57 -12.01 -3.61
N PHE A 310 3.88 -10.84 -3.07
CA PHE A 310 2.95 -10.09 -2.23
C PHE A 310 3.02 -8.60 -2.52
N SER A 311 1.90 -7.91 -2.32
CA SER A 311 1.86 -6.46 -2.38
C SER A 311 2.24 -5.89 -1.02
N ALA A 312 3.25 -5.02 -0.99
CA ALA A 312 3.67 -4.28 0.19
C ALA A 312 3.99 -2.84 -0.17
N GLY A 313 3.57 -1.91 0.68
CA GLY A 313 3.71 -0.48 0.41
C GLY A 313 3.98 0.39 1.63
N VAL A 314 3.85 1.68 1.40
CA VAL A 314 4.08 2.77 2.36
C VAL A 314 2.86 3.66 2.37
N ARG A 315 2.30 3.97 3.54
CA ARG A 315 1.26 5.01 3.64
C ARG A 315 1.83 6.34 3.18
N VAL A 316 1.14 6.98 2.25
CA VAL A 316 1.43 8.30 1.70
C VAL A 316 0.37 9.25 2.26
N GLY A 317 0.71 9.97 3.34
CA GLY A 317 -0.16 10.98 3.96
C GLY A 317 -1.30 10.42 4.81
N THR A 318 -2.17 11.33 5.26
CA THR A 318 -3.29 11.04 6.19
C THR A 318 -4.56 10.47 5.53
N HIS A 319 -4.64 10.41 4.20
CA HIS A 319 -5.79 9.88 3.47
C HIS A 319 -5.36 8.87 2.39
N VAL A 320 -5.54 7.58 2.72
CA VAL A 320 -5.79 6.40 1.85
C VAL A 320 -4.85 6.11 0.66
N SER A 321 -3.96 6.99 0.20
CA SER A 321 -2.98 6.63 -0.82
C SER A 321 -1.84 5.84 -0.18
N ILE A 322 -1.61 4.61 -0.66
CA ILE A 322 -0.48 3.78 -0.26
C ILE A 322 0.29 3.47 -1.54
N ASN A 323 1.55 3.89 -1.63
CA ASN A 323 2.39 3.50 -2.77
C ASN A 323 2.81 2.03 -2.57
N HIS A 324 2.02 1.13 -3.14
CA HIS A 324 2.27 -0.31 -3.13
C HIS A 324 3.24 -0.73 -4.24
N GLY A 325 4.08 -1.73 -3.97
CA GLY A 325 4.78 -2.48 -5.01
C GLY A 325 4.64 -3.97 -4.77
N LEU A 326 4.95 -4.76 -5.80
CA LEU A 326 5.05 -6.20 -5.64
C LEU A 326 6.45 -6.60 -5.18
N TRP A 327 6.48 -7.53 -4.23
CA TRP A 327 7.66 -8.11 -3.63
C TRP A 327 7.61 -9.62 -3.79
N ARG A 328 8.78 -10.25 -3.89
CA ARG A 328 8.96 -11.69 -3.95
C ARG A 328 9.85 -12.13 -2.79
N VAL A 329 9.46 -13.19 -2.10
CA VAL A 329 10.24 -13.77 -1.01
C VAL A 329 10.18 -15.29 -1.07
N ALA A 330 11.30 -15.95 -0.81
CA ALA A 330 11.32 -17.40 -0.66
C ALA A 330 10.66 -17.77 0.67
N ALA A 331 9.71 -18.71 0.66
CA ALA A 331 9.01 -19.14 1.86
C ALA A 331 9.94 -19.74 2.92
N ALA A 332 11.06 -20.33 2.48
CA ALA A 332 12.10 -20.87 3.37
C ALA A 332 13.08 -19.80 3.90
N GLU A 333 13.17 -18.64 3.26
CA GLU A 333 14.09 -17.55 3.63
C GLU A 333 13.36 -16.19 3.66
N PRO A 334 12.39 -16.00 4.58
CA PRO A 334 11.52 -14.84 4.62
C PRO A 334 12.24 -13.49 4.79
N ALA A 335 13.48 -13.49 5.30
CA ALA A 335 14.29 -12.28 5.51
C ALA A 335 14.89 -11.68 4.23
N LYS A 336 14.73 -12.31 3.06
CA LYS A 336 15.32 -11.88 1.77
C LYS A 336 14.27 -11.43 0.76
N ALA A 337 13.24 -10.72 1.20
CA ALA A 337 12.24 -10.16 0.30
C ALA A 337 12.88 -9.15 -0.67
N ARG A 338 12.57 -9.26 -1.97
CA ARG A 338 13.05 -8.34 -3.01
C ARG A 338 11.87 -7.73 -3.76
N ARG A 339 11.96 -6.45 -4.12
CA ARG A 339 10.94 -5.78 -4.95
C ARG A 339 11.06 -6.24 -6.40
N LEU A 340 9.92 -6.40 -7.08
CA LEU A 340 9.87 -6.76 -8.50
C LEU A 340 10.03 -5.49 -9.37
N PRO A 341 11.03 -5.43 -10.28
CA PRO A 341 11.35 -4.20 -11.02
C PRO A 341 10.24 -3.66 -11.94
N PHE A 342 9.38 -4.54 -12.47
CA PHE A 342 8.29 -4.18 -13.39
C PHE A 342 6.98 -3.77 -12.68
N ALA A 343 6.91 -3.93 -11.35
CA ALA A 343 5.70 -3.71 -10.56
C ALA A 343 6.04 -2.89 -9.30
N GLN A 344 6.70 -1.75 -9.50
CA GLN A 344 7.18 -0.93 -8.40
C GLN A 344 6.07 -0.04 -7.84
N ASP A 345 5.31 0.67 -8.67
CA ASP A 345 4.41 1.72 -8.20
C ASP A 345 2.94 1.30 -8.28
N ASN A 346 2.19 1.59 -7.21
CA ASN A 346 0.76 1.31 -7.03
C ASN A 346 0.31 -0.10 -7.43
N ALA A 347 1.19 -1.10 -7.32
CA ALA A 347 0.92 -2.47 -7.75
C ALA A 347 0.38 -3.32 -6.60
N ARG A 348 -0.80 -3.93 -6.80
CA ARG A 348 -1.50 -4.70 -5.77
C ARG A 348 -2.22 -5.93 -6.29
N SER A 349 -2.70 -6.73 -5.34
CA SER A 349 -3.51 -7.94 -5.57
C SER A 349 -2.88 -8.91 -6.59
N PRO A 350 -1.65 -9.40 -6.35
CA PRO A 350 -1.01 -10.32 -7.28
C PRO A 350 -1.79 -11.64 -7.35
N ALA A 351 -1.87 -12.20 -8.55
CA ALA A 351 -2.40 -13.54 -8.82
C ALA A 351 -1.45 -14.27 -9.75
N ILE A 352 -1.11 -15.52 -9.43
CA ILE A 352 -0.22 -16.34 -10.25
C ILE A 352 -1.03 -17.50 -10.82
N SER A 353 -0.87 -17.75 -12.12
CA SER A 353 -1.48 -18.90 -12.79
C SER A 353 -0.95 -20.20 -12.19
N ARG A 354 -1.82 -21.18 -11.98
CA ARG A 354 -1.45 -22.50 -11.44
C ARG A 354 -0.46 -23.25 -12.33
N LEU A 355 -0.42 -22.97 -13.63
CA LEU A 355 0.54 -23.57 -14.55
C LEU A 355 1.89 -22.83 -14.59
N GLY A 356 2.07 -21.76 -13.81
CA GLY A 356 3.38 -21.18 -13.47
C GLY A 356 4.08 -20.44 -14.59
N ASN A 357 3.31 -19.82 -15.48
CA ASN A 357 3.85 -19.03 -16.58
C ASN A 357 3.30 -17.61 -16.63
N ARG A 358 2.38 -17.23 -15.73
CA ARG A 358 1.71 -15.93 -15.77
C ARG A 358 1.50 -15.35 -14.39
N LEU A 359 1.74 -14.04 -14.27
CA LEU A 359 1.38 -13.20 -13.13
C LEU A 359 0.44 -12.11 -13.63
N ALA A 360 -0.66 -11.88 -12.92
CA ALA A 360 -1.55 -10.74 -13.11
C ALA A 360 -1.61 -9.93 -11.81
N TYR A 361 -1.77 -8.62 -11.92
CA TYR A 361 -1.90 -7.72 -10.78
C TYR A 361 -2.61 -6.44 -11.19
N ALA A 362 -3.16 -5.70 -10.24
CA ALA A 362 -3.76 -4.40 -10.49
C ALA A 362 -2.73 -3.29 -10.29
N VAL A 363 -2.78 -2.24 -11.11
CA VAL A 363 -2.04 -0.99 -10.93
C VAL A 363 -3.03 0.15 -10.79
N GLU A 364 -3.01 0.83 -9.64
CA GLU A 364 -3.85 2.00 -9.44
C GLU A 364 -3.27 3.22 -10.14
N ARG A 365 -4.12 3.88 -10.92
CA ARG A 365 -3.85 5.15 -11.57
C ARG A 365 -4.63 6.22 -10.83
N GLY A 366 -3.90 7.14 -10.22
CA GLY A 366 -4.47 8.28 -9.52
C GLY A 366 -3.60 9.49 -9.75
N ASP A 367 -4.16 10.54 -10.33
CA ASP A 367 -3.51 11.83 -10.45
C ASP A 367 -4.35 12.90 -9.74
N THR A 368 -3.75 13.52 -8.75
CA THR A 368 -4.34 14.66 -8.04
C THR A 368 -3.50 15.88 -8.31
N ASN A 369 -4.14 17.00 -8.64
CA ASN A 369 -3.45 18.24 -8.92
C ASN A 369 -3.98 19.37 -8.04
N ILE A 370 -3.17 20.39 -7.85
CA ILE A 370 -3.57 21.60 -7.12
C ILE A 370 -4.10 22.61 -8.12
N TRP A 371 -5.36 22.98 -7.92
CA TRP A 371 -6.09 23.94 -8.73
C TRP A 371 -6.25 25.25 -7.98
N ARG A 372 -6.35 26.35 -8.74
CA ARG A 372 -6.49 27.71 -8.23
C ARG A 372 -7.74 28.37 -8.77
N ILE A 373 -8.38 29.17 -7.91
CA ILE A 373 -9.42 30.11 -8.26
C ILE A 373 -8.99 31.49 -7.77
N ASP A 374 -8.91 32.45 -8.69
CA ASP A 374 -8.73 33.84 -8.33
C ASP A 374 -10.07 34.44 -7.89
N LEU A 375 -10.13 34.87 -6.63
CA LEU A 375 -11.28 35.52 -6.03
C LEU A 375 -11.13 37.04 -6.18
N GLN A 376 -12.23 37.71 -6.51
CA GLN A 376 -12.27 39.17 -6.66
C GLN A 376 -12.98 39.84 -5.47
N GLY A 377 -13.04 39.15 -4.33
CA GLY A 377 -13.85 39.53 -3.15
C GLY A 377 -15.23 38.87 -3.14
N PRO A 378 -15.97 38.97 -2.03
CA PRO A 378 -17.22 38.23 -1.81
C PRO A 378 -18.34 38.58 -2.80
N ASP A 379 -18.41 39.82 -3.30
CA ASP A 379 -19.52 40.26 -4.17
C ASP A 379 -19.23 40.12 -5.68
N ARG A 380 -18.03 39.63 -6.04
CA ARG A 380 -17.61 39.52 -7.44
C ARG A 380 -17.56 38.06 -7.88
N LYS A 381 -17.89 37.83 -9.14
CA LYS A 381 -17.79 36.51 -9.74
C LYS A 381 -16.35 36.02 -9.64
N ALA A 382 -16.19 34.81 -9.10
CA ALA A 382 -14.89 34.15 -9.06
C ALA A 382 -14.33 33.93 -10.47
N GLY A 383 -13.01 33.89 -10.57
CA GLY A 383 -12.31 33.49 -11.79
C GLY A 383 -12.63 32.05 -12.17
N VAL A 384 -12.25 31.68 -13.40
CA VAL A 384 -12.35 30.30 -13.87
C VAL A 384 -11.28 29.46 -13.16
N PRO A 385 -11.63 28.30 -12.56
CA PRO A 385 -10.64 27.41 -11.98
C PRO A 385 -9.61 26.96 -13.02
N PHE A 386 -8.33 26.94 -12.65
CA PHE A 386 -7.27 26.44 -13.51
C PHE A 386 -6.26 25.60 -12.72
N LYS A 387 -5.64 24.63 -13.40
CA LYS A 387 -4.60 23.77 -12.82
C LYS A 387 -3.34 24.59 -12.59
N LEU A 388 -2.85 24.66 -11.36
CA LEU A 388 -1.69 25.48 -10.97
C LEU A 388 -0.42 24.64 -10.78
N ILE A 389 -0.49 23.60 -9.94
CA ILE A 389 0.65 22.72 -9.66
C ILE A 389 0.26 21.32 -10.10
N SER A 390 1.08 20.74 -10.97
CA SER A 390 0.83 19.42 -11.53
C SER A 390 2.09 18.65 -11.88
N SER A 391 1.98 17.33 -11.88
CA SER A 391 2.97 16.42 -12.40
C SER A 391 2.28 15.13 -12.86
N THR A 392 3.04 14.08 -13.20
CA THR A 392 2.47 12.74 -13.48
C THR A 392 2.26 11.93 -12.19
N ARG A 393 2.21 12.61 -11.05
CA ARG A 393 2.30 12.11 -9.68
C ARG A 393 1.38 12.97 -8.81
N SER A 394 1.08 12.53 -7.59
CA SER A 394 0.11 13.21 -6.75
C SER A 394 0.64 14.55 -6.24
N GLU A 395 -0.17 15.59 -6.39
CA GLU A 395 -0.01 16.90 -5.78
C GLU A 395 -1.24 17.18 -4.91
N HIS A 396 -1.03 17.51 -3.63
CA HIS A 396 -2.15 17.72 -2.71
C HIS A 396 -1.81 18.62 -1.51
N GLY A 397 -2.85 19.05 -0.79
CA GLY A 397 -2.73 19.69 0.52
C GLY A 397 -2.07 21.07 0.52
N ALA A 398 -2.20 21.83 -0.58
CA ALA A 398 -1.52 23.12 -0.75
C ALA A 398 -1.87 24.16 0.33
N ARG A 399 -0.87 24.91 0.79
CA ARG A 399 -1.01 26.05 1.70
C ARG A 399 -0.25 27.27 1.17
N LEU A 400 -0.91 28.41 1.11
CA LEU A 400 -0.29 29.66 0.69
C LEU A 400 0.45 30.31 1.87
N SER A 401 1.64 30.86 1.63
CA SER A 401 2.37 31.60 2.65
C SER A 401 1.61 32.87 3.07
N PRO A 402 1.72 33.31 4.33
CA PRO A 402 1.10 34.55 4.79
C PRO A 402 1.42 35.81 4.00
N ASP A 403 2.62 35.87 3.41
CA ASP A 403 3.06 36.96 2.52
C ASP A 403 2.58 36.81 1.06
N GLY A 404 1.89 35.72 0.72
CA GLY A 404 1.32 35.43 -0.59
C GLY A 404 2.34 35.08 -1.67
N LYS A 405 3.62 34.88 -1.33
CA LYS A 405 4.70 34.69 -2.31
C LYS A 405 4.96 33.25 -2.68
N ARG A 406 4.66 32.31 -1.79
CA ARG A 406 5.03 30.89 -1.95
C ARG A 406 3.89 29.97 -1.56
N ILE A 407 3.90 28.78 -2.14
CA ILE A 407 2.97 27.69 -1.82
C ILE A 407 3.79 26.52 -1.29
N VAL A 408 3.37 25.94 -0.17
CA VAL A 408 3.87 24.65 0.31
C VAL A 408 2.82 23.59 0.01
N PHE A 409 3.23 22.41 -0.42
CA PHE A 409 2.34 21.33 -0.80
C PHE A 409 3.01 19.97 -0.57
N GLN A 410 2.23 18.89 -0.67
CA GLN A 410 2.72 17.52 -0.60
C GLN A 410 2.77 16.93 -2.01
N SER A 411 3.86 16.21 -2.30
CA SER A 411 4.04 15.53 -3.57
C SER A 411 4.88 14.27 -3.44
N ASP A 412 4.47 13.22 -4.14
CA ASP A 412 5.21 11.97 -4.28
C ASP A 412 6.06 11.91 -5.57
N ARG A 413 6.29 13.06 -6.22
CA ARG A 413 7.13 13.17 -7.43
C ARG A 413 8.57 12.68 -7.27
N SER A 414 9.07 12.56 -6.03
CA SER A 414 10.37 11.95 -5.72
C SER A 414 10.31 10.45 -5.38
N GLY A 415 9.17 9.80 -5.60
CA GLY A 415 8.92 8.37 -5.34
C GLY A 415 8.30 8.06 -3.97
N VAL A 416 8.35 9.01 -3.04
CA VAL A 416 7.67 8.99 -1.74
C VAL A 416 7.09 10.38 -1.45
N ASN A 417 6.02 10.43 -0.64
CA ASN A 417 5.41 11.71 -0.26
C ASN A 417 6.41 12.57 0.48
N GLU A 418 6.62 13.79 0.02
CA GLU A 418 7.52 14.77 0.62
C GLU A 418 6.84 16.14 0.64
N ILE A 419 7.34 17.05 1.47
CA ILE A 419 6.91 18.45 1.49
C ILE A 419 7.75 19.22 0.47
N TRP A 420 7.06 19.96 -0.39
CA TRP A 420 7.65 20.81 -1.42
C TRP A 420 7.19 22.24 -1.26
N VAL A 421 8.01 23.18 -1.70
CA VAL A 421 7.67 24.60 -1.78
C VAL A 421 7.90 25.11 -3.20
N CYS A 422 7.04 25.98 -3.68
CA CYS A 422 7.18 26.66 -4.97
C CYS A 422 6.79 28.14 -4.84
N ASP A 423 7.00 28.90 -5.91
CA ASP A 423 6.48 30.26 -6.04
C ASP A 423 4.94 30.24 -6.18
N ASN A 424 4.28 31.37 -5.93
CA ASN A 424 2.80 31.46 -5.94
C ASN A 424 2.16 31.17 -7.33
N ASP A 425 2.94 31.21 -8.41
CA ASP A 425 2.52 30.82 -9.75
C ASP A 425 2.78 29.32 -10.05
N GLY A 426 3.30 28.57 -9.07
CA GLY A 426 3.63 27.14 -9.21
C GLY A 426 5.05 26.88 -9.73
N ALA A 427 5.82 27.91 -10.10
CA ALA A 427 7.18 27.76 -10.61
C ALA A 427 8.19 27.41 -9.52
N ASN A 428 9.37 26.94 -9.95
CA ASN A 428 10.52 26.67 -9.07
C ASN A 428 10.22 25.74 -7.87
N PRO A 429 9.64 24.53 -8.09
CA PRO A 429 9.39 23.60 -7.01
C PRO A 429 10.70 23.08 -6.40
N VAL A 430 10.84 23.20 -5.08
CA VAL A 430 11.97 22.74 -4.29
C VAL A 430 11.48 21.80 -3.19
N LYS A 431 12.14 20.65 -3.07
CA LYS A 431 11.85 19.66 -2.02
C LYS A 431 12.43 20.15 -0.69
N LEU A 432 11.59 20.23 0.35
CA LEU A 432 12.00 20.65 1.69
C LEU A 432 12.40 19.47 2.58
N THR A 433 11.74 18.32 2.43
CA THR A 433 12.00 17.14 3.25
C THR A 433 12.68 16.02 2.47
N SER A 434 13.40 15.17 3.20
CA SER A 434 13.98 13.94 2.65
C SER A 434 13.88 12.88 3.73
N VAL A 435 12.64 12.55 4.11
CA VAL A 435 12.39 11.71 5.28
C VAL A 435 12.92 10.30 5.09
N GLY A 436 12.95 9.79 3.85
CA GLY A 436 13.58 8.53 3.47
C GLY A 436 12.91 7.28 4.09
N GLY A 437 12.83 6.20 3.32
CA GLY A 437 12.36 4.90 3.80
C GLY A 437 10.83 4.79 3.98
N SER A 438 10.39 3.53 4.03
CA SER A 438 9.01 3.07 3.90
C SER A 438 8.16 3.10 5.17
N ALA A 439 8.76 3.44 6.32
CA ALA A 439 8.10 3.45 7.62
C ALA A 439 7.75 4.86 8.11
N ARG A 440 7.85 5.88 7.24
CA ARG A 440 7.64 7.29 7.58
C ARG A 440 6.41 7.84 6.87
N ASP A 441 5.46 8.35 7.65
CA ASP A 441 4.30 9.08 7.16
C ASP A 441 4.43 10.55 7.57
N LEU A 442 3.95 11.46 6.74
CA LEU A 442 3.97 12.89 7.02
C LEU A 442 2.70 13.56 6.50
N SER A 443 2.16 14.49 7.29
CA SER A 443 1.11 15.40 6.83
C SER A 443 1.51 16.86 7.01
N LEU A 444 1.21 17.63 5.98
CA LEU A 444 1.47 19.06 5.97
C LEU A 444 0.55 19.78 6.95
N GLY A 445 1.16 20.61 7.81
CA GLY A 445 0.46 21.54 8.68
C GLY A 445 0.28 22.90 8.00
N GLU A 446 0.89 23.94 8.58
CA GLU A 446 0.77 25.33 8.11
C GLU A 446 2.10 26.10 8.14
N TRP A 447 2.12 27.22 7.41
CA TRP A 447 3.18 28.21 7.48
C TRP A 447 3.21 28.92 8.84
N SER A 448 4.39 29.29 9.31
CA SER A 448 4.54 30.25 10.39
C SER A 448 3.99 31.62 9.97
N PRO A 449 3.44 32.43 10.88
CA PRO A 449 2.85 33.73 10.52
C PRO A 449 3.82 34.70 9.83
N ASP A 450 5.12 34.52 10.03
CA ASP A 450 6.20 35.29 9.40
C ASP A 450 6.68 34.73 8.05
N SER A 451 6.05 33.68 7.52
CA SER A 451 6.37 33.01 6.24
C SER A 451 7.77 32.38 6.15
N LYS A 452 8.44 32.15 7.30
CA LYS A 452 9.82 31.63 7.32
C LYS A 452 9.92 30.12 7.55
N SER A 453 8.92 29.50 8.16
CA SER A 453 8.94 28.09 8.56
C SER A 453 7.62 27.40 8.27
N ILE A 454 7.64 26.07 8.23
CA ILE A 454 6.47 25.21 8.05
C ILE A 454 6.43 24.22 9.21
N VAL A 455 5.26 24.09 9.84
CA VAL A 455 4.98 23.02 10.81
C VAL A 455 4.31 21.85 10.10
N PHE A 456 4.68 20.64 10.48
CA PHE A 456 4.12 19.40 9.95
C PHE A 456 4.24 18.29 10.97
N ASP A 457 3.49 17.22 10.82
CA ASP A 457 3.69 16.01 11.62
C ASP A 457 4.40 14.93 10.79
N MET A 458 5.25 14.17 11.47
CA MET A 458 5.99 13.07 10.91
C MET A 458 5.98 11.91 11.88
N ASN A 459 5.63 10.74 11.34
CA ASN A 459 5.36 9.53 12.09
C ASN A 459 6.31 8.44 11.61
N VAL A 460 7.11 7.88 12.52
CA VAL A 460 8.05 6.79 12.22
C VAL A 460 7.67 5.58 13.05
N GLY A 461 6.96 4.61 12.47
CA GLY A 461 6.35 3.52 13.24
C GLY A 461 5.39 4.07 14.31
N SER A 462 5.63 3.76 15.58
CA SER A 462 4.85 4.30 16.72
C SER A 462 5.34 5.67 17.22
N ASN A 463 6.36 6.24 16.58
CA ASN A 463 6.97 7.51 16.98
C ASN A 463 6.34 8.69 16.22
N PHE A 464 5.26 9.22 16.77
CA PHE A 464 4.56 10.40 16.24
C PHE A 464 5.18 11.69 16.77
N GLY A 465 5.36 12.69 15.92
CA GLY A 465 5.91 13.97 16.35
C GLY A 465 5.55 15.15 15.47
N VAL A 466 5.38 16.31 16.11
CA VAL A 466 5.28 17.60 15.42
C VAL A 466 6.68 18.14 15.18
N HIS A 467 6.94 18.56 13.95
CA HIS A 467 8.22 19.06 13.49
C HIS A 467 8.06 20.43 12.83
N VAL A 468 9.14 21.19 12.81
CA VAL A 468 9.24 22.45 12.07
C VAL A 468 10.44 22.41 11.14
N ILE A 469 10.28 22.94 9.94
CA ILE A 469 11.36 23.11 8.97
C ILE A 469 11.37 24.55 8.44
N SER A 470 12.56 25.06 8.13
CA SER A 470 12.70 26.35 7.43
C SER A 470 12.15 26.23 6.01
N ALA A 471 11.50 27.29 5.55
CA ALA A 471 11.01 27.40 4.17
C ALA A 471 12.14 27.52 3.13
N GLY A 472 13.38 27.69 3.57
CA GLY A 472 14.58 27.57 2.73
C GLY A 472 15.17 26.15 2.71
N GLY A 473 14.54 25.19 3.39
CA GLY A 473 15.04 23.83 3.57
C GLY A 473 15.93 23.68 4.81
N GLY A 474 16.51 22.49 4.97
CA GLY A 474 17.37 22.13 6.10
C GLY A 474 16.85 20.93 6.88
N VAL A 475 17.39 20.72 8.09
CA VAL A 475 17.01 19.58 8.93
C VAL A 475 15.76 19.92 9.75
N PRO A 476 14.68 19.11 9.69
CA PRO A 476 13.52 19.28 10.55
C PRO A 476 13.87 19.22 12.04
N ARG A 477 13.31 20.14 12.83
CA ARG A 477 13.44 20.14 14.29
C ARG A 477 12.14 19.64 14.92
N ARG A 478 12.24 18.60 15.75
CA ARG A 478 11.10 18.09 16.52
C ARG A 478 10.73 19.04 17.66
N LEU A 479 9.43 19.26 17.87
CA LEU A 479 8.89 20.12 18.93
C LEU A 479 8.32 19.31 20.11
N THR A 480 7.86 18.08 19.86
CA THR A 480 7.24 17.23 20.89
C THR A 480 8.26 16.33 21.60
N THR A 481 8.05 16.10 22.90
CA THR A 481 8.95 15.32 23.77
C THR A 481 8.54 13.85 23.95
N ALA A 482 7.28 13.48 23.66
CA ALA A 482 6.75 12.12 23.89
C ALA A 482 6.07 11.51 22.65
N PRO A 483 6.25 10.20 22.37
CA PRO A 483 5.61 9.49 21.27
C PRO A 483 4.17 9.14 21.64
N LYS A 484 3.26 10.07 21.36
CA LYS A 484 1.81 9.81 21.41
C LYS A 484 1.22 10.36 20.11
N TRP A 485 0.20 9.68 19.58
CA TRP A 485 -0.42 10.02 18.29
C TRP A 485 -0.78 11.52 18.21
N VAL A 486 -0.18 12.22 17.25
CA VAL A 486 -0.38 13.65 16.93
C VAL A 486 -0.61 13.82 15.44
N SER A 487 -1.38 14.84 15.04
CA SER A 487 -1.65 15.16 13.63
C SER A 487 -2.18 16.60 13.47
N PHE A 488 -2.19 17.10 12.25
CA PHE A 488 -2.72 18.43 11.87
C PHE A 488 -2.20 19.59 12.74
N PRO A 489 -0.86 19.78 12.84
CA PRO A 489 -0.34 20.92 13.58
C PRO A 489 -0.56 22.23 12.82
N CYS A 490 -0.90 23.31 13.53
CA CYS A 490 -0.99 24.66 12.98
C CYS A 490 -0.35 25.69 13.93
N TRP A 491 0.06 26.83 13.38
CA TRP A 491 0.58 27.93 14.19
C TRP A 491 -0.56 28.74 14.79
N SER A 492 -0.34 29.29 15.98
CA SER A 492 -1.15 30.42 16.43
C SER A 492 -0.83 31.67 15.60
N ARG A 493 -1.80 32.57 15.50
CA ARG A 493 -1.73 33.78 14.68
C ARG A 493 -0.60 34.71 15.10
N ASP A 494 -0.31 34.75 16.40
CA ASP A 494 0.79 35.49 17.02
C ASP A 494 2.16 34.78 16.91
N GLY A 495 2.18 33.53 16.42
CA GLY A 495 3.37 32.71 16.27
C GLY A 495 3.96 32.19 17.58
N GLN A 496 3.29 32.38 18.72
CA GLN A 496 3.80 31.98 20.03
C GLN A 496 3.50 30.52 20.40
N SER A 497 2.52 29.91 19.73
CA SER A 497 2.02 28.57 20.06
C SER A 497 1.85 27.71 18.81
N ILE A 498 1.82 26.40 19.04
CA ILE A 498 1.41 25.40 18.06
C ILE A 498 0.18 24.67 18.61
N TYR A 499 -0.88 24.64 17.83
CA TYR A 499 -2.04 23.78 18.06
C TYR A 499 -1.87 22.47 17.29
N PHE A 500 -2.35 21.35 17.83
CA PHE A 500 -2.33 20.06 17.15
C PHE A 500 -3.41 19.14 17.70
N ARG A 501 -3.81 18.14 16.91
CA ARG A 501 -4.74 17.09 17.32
C ARG A 501 -3.98 15.98 18.03
N SER A 502 -4.50 15.46 19.14
CA SER A 502 -3.92 14.28 19.80
C SER A 502 -4.95 13.44 20.55
N GLY A 503 -4.74 12.11 20.55
CA GLY A 503 -5.62 11.11 21.16
C GLY A 503 -5.23 10.73 22.60
N ARG A 504 -4.45 11.57 23.29
CA ARG A 504 -3.85 11.27 24.60
C ARG A 504 -4.85 10.93 25.72
N GLY A 505 -6.13 11.24 25.55
CA GLY A 505 -7.21 11.02 26.51
C GLY A 505 -8.29 10.02 26.06
N GLY A 506 -8.02 9.17 25.06
CA GLY A 506 -8.98 8.16 24.54
C GLY A 506 -9.86 8.65 23.40
N THR A 507 -10.10 9.97 23.30
CA THR A 507 -10.70 10.64 22.13
C THR A 507 -9.75 11.70 21.58
N THR A 508 -9.91 12.08 20.32
CA THR A 508 -9.06 13.09 19.68
C THR A 508 -9.44 14.49 20.16
N GLN A 509 -8.46 15.25 20.65
CA GLN A 509 -8.67 16.60 21.18
C GLN A 509 -7.66 17.59 20.60
N VAL A 510 -7.95 18.89 20.72
CA VAL A 510 -7.00 19.98 20.45
C VAL A 510 -6.07 20.14 21.65
N TRP A 511 -4.78 20.17 21.36
CA TRP A 511 -3.70 20.45 22.30
C TRP A 511 -2.92 21.68 21.84
N LYS A 512 -2.39 22.45 22.79
CA LYS A 512 -1.58 23.65 22.56
C LYS A 512 -0.23 23.49 23.25
N MET A 513 0.85 23.85 22.57
CA MET A 513 2.20 23.92 23.15
C MET A 513 2.91 25.21 22.72
N PRO A 514 3.98 25.63 23.40
CA PRO A 514 4.81 26.75 22.94
C PRO A 514 5.40 26.48 21.55
N ALA A 515 5.57 27.53 20.75
CA ALA A 515 6.19 27.46 19.41
C ALA A 515 7.62 26.89 19.42
N GLY A 516 8.33 27.07 20.54
CA GLY A 516 9.65 26.47 20.75
C GLY A 516 9.62 24.95 20.92
N GLY A 517 8.46 24.37 21.22
CA GLY A 517 8.29 23.02 21.75
C GLY A 517 8.14 23.03 23.28
N GLY A 518 7.89 21.85 23.86
CA GLY A 518 7.72 21.68 25.30
C GLY A 518 6.41 20.98 25.68
N ASP A 519 5.97 21.19 26.91
CA ASP A 519 4.74 20.59 27.42
C ASP A 519 3.50 21.16 26.74
N ALA A 520 2.53 20.28 26.49
CA ALA A 520 1.29 20.60 25.81
C ALA A 520 0.11 20.52 26.79
N VAL A 521 -0.82 21.47 26.67
CA VAL A 521 -2.07 21.52 27.42
C VAL A 521 -3.25 21.21 26.51
N GLN A 522 -4.25 20.51 27.04
CA GLN A 522 -5.48 20.19 26.32
C GLN A 522 -6.43 21.40 26.33
N ILE A 523 -6.97 21.76 25.18
CA ILE A 523 -7.86 22.92 25.01
C ILE A 523 -9.32 22.49 24.86
N SER A 524 -9.58 21.42 24.08
CA SER A 524 -10.94 20.92 23.86
C SER A 524 -11.24 19.71 24.76
N HIS A 525 -12.51 19.56 25.14
CA HIS A 525 -13.00 18.47 26.00
C HIS A 525 -14.28 17.86 25.41
N ASP A 526 -14.22 17.44 24.15
CA ASP A 526 -15.40 16.93 23.45
C ASP A 526 -15.52 15.39 23.58
N PRO A 527 -16.65 14.84 24.06
CA PRO A 527 -16.79 13.40 24.22
C PRO A 527 -16.77 12.62 22.90
N GLU A 528 -17.13 13.22 21.77
CA GLU A 528 -17.08 12.59 20.43
C GLU A 528 -15.73 12.79 19.74
N GLY A 529 -14.90 13.68 20.29
CA GLY A 529 -13.62 14.06 19.71
C GLY A 529 -13.74 15.13 18.64
N VAL A 530 -12.60 15.74 18.33
CA VAL A 530 -12.46 16.81 17.34
C VAL A 530 -11.49 16.38 16.25
N ASP A 531 -11.69 16.92 15.05
CA ASP A 531 -10.86 16.64 13.91
C ASP A 531 -9.99 17.85 13.55
N ARG A 532 -10.19 18.44 12.37
CA ARG A 532 -9.37 19.53 11.83
C ARG A 532 -9.59 20.81 12.62
N LEU A 533 -8.54 21.61 12.82
CA LEU A 533 -8.58 22.89 13.53
C LEU A 533 -8.02 24.03 12.67
N HIS A 534 -8.58 25.23 12.83
CA HIS A 534 -8.09 26.48 12.25
C HIS A 534 -8.36 27.64 13.21
N GLU A 535 -7.38 28.50 13.44
CA GLU A 535 -7.58 29.72 14.24
C GLU A 535 -8.16 30.85 13.38
N SER A 536 -9.01 31.68 13.98
CA SER A 536 -9.57 32.85 13.31
C SER A 536 -8.48 33.87 12.93
N PRO A 537 -8.66 34.66 11.86
CA PRO A 537 -7.69 35.67 11.45
C PRO A 537 -7.34 36.70 12.53
N ASP A 538 -8.27 36.94 13.47
CA ASP A 538 -8.12 37.84 14.61
C ASP A 538 -7.64 37.15 15.91
N GLY A 539 -7.39 35.84 15.89
CA GLY A 539 -6.89 35.07 17.03
C GLY A 539 -7.90 34.84 18.17
N LYS A 540 -9.16 35.22 17.99
CA LYS A 540 -10.18 35.14 19.06
C LYS A 540 -10.85 33.78 19.16
N PHE A 541 -10.91 33.02 18.07
CA PHE A 541 -11.64 31.77 18.00
C PHE A 541 -10.80 30.65 17.42
N LEU A 542 -11.01 29.44 17.94
CA LEU A 542 -10.57 28.20 17.30
C LEU A 542 -11.79 27.56 16.66
N TYR A 543 -11.73 27.38 15.35
CA TYR A 543 -12.68 26.58 14.60
C TYR A 543 -12.18 25.15 14.52
N TYR A 544 -13.09 24.19 14.62
CA TYR A 544 -12.76 22.80 14.41
C TYR A 544 -13.95 21.99 13.90
N SER A 545 -13.69 20.79 13.40
CA SER A 545 -14.71 19.90 12.84
C SER A 545 -15.07 18.73 13.76
N LYS A 546 -16.32 18.29 13.68
CA LYS A 546 -16.86 17.08 14.35
C LYS A 546 -17.60 16.20 13.35
N GLY A 547 -17.67 14.89 13.64
CA GLY A 547 -18.52 13.94 12.91
C GLY A 547 -17.81 13.00 11.92
N TRP A 548 -16.47 12.99 11.87
CA TRP A 548 -15.74 12.05 11.01
C TRP A 548 -16.05 10.57 11.38
N PRO A 549 -16.22 9.66 10.40
CA PRO A 549 -16.04 9.80 8.95
C PRO A 549 -17.27 10.32 8.18
N ASN A 550 -18.35 10.69 8.85
CA ASN A 550 -19.56 11.23 8.23
C ASN A 550 -19.38 12.70 7.82
N PRO A 551 -20.31 13.29 7.04
CA PRO A 551 -20.28 14.72 6.72
C PRO A 551 -20.06 15.56 7.97
N GLN A 552 -19.10 16.48 7.89
CA GLN A 552 -18.61 17.18 9.06
C GLN A 552 -19.43 18.42 9.36
N SER A 553 -19.55 18.74 10.64
CA SER A 553 -20.02 20.04 11.12
C SER A 553 -18.83 20.85 11.62
N VAL A 554 -18.85 22.16 11.38
CA VAL A 554 -17.82 23.10 11.85
C VAL A 554 -18.34 23.79 13.10
N TRP A 555 -17.51 23.79 14.14
CA TRP A 555 -17.76 24.38 15.44
C TRP A 555 -16.71 25.44 15.73
N ARG A 556 -17.01 26.37 16.64
CA ARG A 556 -16.05 27.33 17.16
C ARG A 556 -16.08 27.38 18.67
N VAL A 557 -14.92 27.66 19.26
CA VAL A 557 -14.74 27.97 20.68
C VAL A 557 -13.84 29.20 20.79
N ALA A 558 -13.94 29.97 21.88
CA ALA A 558 -12.97 31.04 22.12
C ALA A 558 -11.55 30.44 22.26
N ALA A 559 -10.52 31.15 21.82
CA ALA A 559 -9.14 30.65 21.84
C ALA A 559 -8.61 30.38 23.25
N GLU A 560 -9.18 31.06 24.25
CA GLU A 560 -8.92 30.85 25.69
C GLU A 560 -9.74 29.68 26.29
N GLY A 561 -10.55 29.00 25.49
CA GLY A 561 -11.46 27.92 25.90
C GLY A 561 -12.89 28.39 26.19
N GLY A 562 -13.72 27.45 26.63
CA GLY A 562 -15.15 27.69 26.90
C GLY A 562 -16.06 26.71 26.16
N GLU A 563 -17.35 27.02 26.12
CA GLU A 563 -18.34 26.20 25.42
C GLU A 563 -18.26 26.42 23.90
N ALA A 564 -18.33 25.32 23.15
CA ALA A 564 -18.27 25.36 21.70
C ALA A 564 -19.65 25.55 21.07
N THR A 565 -19.72 26.35 20.01
CA THR A 565 -20.95 26.61 19.26
C THR A 565 -20.82 26.09 17.83
N LYS A 566 -21.86 25.42 17.32
CA LYS A 566 -21.91 24.98 15.92
C LYS A 566 -22.07 26.19 15.00
N VAL A 567 -21.32 26.22 13.91
CA VAL A 567 -21.31 27.30 12.90
C VAL A 567 -21.90 26.83 11.58
N LEU A 568 -21.54 25.62 11.15
CA LEU A 568 -21.90 25.09 9.83
C LEU A 568 -22.15 23.58 9.92
N ASP A 569 -23.00 23.07 9.03
CA ASP A 569 -23.26 21.64 8.85
C ASP A 569 -23.08 21.24 7.37
N GLY A 570 -22.96 19.94 7.09
CA GLY A 570 -22.92 19.41 5.72
C GLY A 570 -21.63 19.70 4.94
N VAL A 571 -20.49 19.84 5.62
CA VAL A 571 -19.19 20.04 4.98
C VAL A 571 -18.63 18.72 4.45
N HIS A 572 -18.03 18.79 3.26
CA HIS A 572 -17.36 17.66 2.60
C HIS A 572 -16.26 17.08 3.49
N THR A 573 -16.31 15.77 3.75
CA THR A 573 -15.42 15.11 4.72
C THR A 573 -13.93 15.18 4.34
N THR A 574 -13.58 14.99 3.06
CA THR A 574 -12.17 14.96 2.59
C THR A 574 -11.69 16.27 1.96
N ALA A 575 -12.54 16.98 1.20
CA ALA A 575 -12.22 18.29 0.64
C ALA A 575 -12.33 19.45 1.65
N GLY A 576 -12.92 19.19 2.82
CA GLY A 576 -12.88 20.03 4.02
C GLY A 576 -13.23 21.50 3.85
N TRP A 577 -12.61 22.32 4.70
CA TRP A 577 -12.92 23.73 4.89
C TRP A 577 -11.71 24.50 5.44
N THR A 578 -11.72 25.83 5.28
CA THR A 578 -10.69 26.74 5.79
C THR A 578 -11.31 28.08 6.22
N VAL A 579 -10.61 28.84 7.07
CA VAL A 579 -11.07 30.14 7.57
C VAL A 579 -10.31 31.26 6.86
N GLY A 580 -11.05 32.09 6.12
CA GLY A 580 -10.55 33.32 5.51
C GLY A 580 -10.88 34.57 6.34
N GLY A 581 -10.55 35.74 5.79
CA GLY A 581 -10.81 37.04 6.40
C GLY A 581 -12.30 37.36 6.53
N HIS A 582 -13.11 36.98 5.53
CA HIS A 582 -14.53 37.34 5.44
C HIS A 582 -15.48 36.18 5.79
N GLY A 583 -14.98 34.94 5.87
CA GLY A 583 -15.83 33.78 6.08
C GLY A 583 -15.11 32.44 6.11
N ILE A 584 -15.89 31.37 6.20
CA ILE A 584 -15.42 29.98 6.11
C ILE A 584 -15.65 29.50 4.69
N TYR A 585 -14.59 29.10 3.99
CA TYR A 585 -14.64 28.51 2.66
C TYR A 585 -14.67 27.00 2.78
N PHE A 586 -15.59 26.35 2.07
CA PHE A 586 -15.77 24.90 2.20
C PHE A 586 -16.39 24.30 0.95
N PHE A 587 -16.13 23.01 0.73
CA PHE A 587 -16.92 22.22 -0.20
C PHE A 587 -18.14 21.64 0.52
N ALA A 588 -19.32 21.77 -0.08
CA ALA A 588 -20.50 21.04 0.36
C ALA A 588 -20.36 19.55 0.03
N LYS A 589 -21.18 18.71 0.67
CA LYS A 589 -21.30 17.29 0.31
C LYS A 589 -21.51 17.14 -1.21
N PRO A 590 -20.82 16.18 -1.87
CA PRO A 590 -21.01 15.97 -3.30
C PRO A 590 -22.43 15.52 -3.61
N ASP A 591 -22.93 15.90 -4.78
CA ASP A 591 -24.19 15.39 -5.32
C ASP A 591 -24.05 13.93 -5.81
N GLU A 592 -25.12 13.34 -6.31
CA GLU A 592 -25.12 11.96 -6.82
C GLU A 592 -24.19 11.75 -8.03
N LYS A 593 -23.76 12.83 -8.69
CA LYS A 593 -22.80 12.79 -9.81
C LYS A 593 -21.36 13.01 -9.33
N GLY A 594 -21.14 13.21 -8.04
CA GLY A 594 -19.84 13.52 -7.47
C GLY A 594 -19.43 14.99 -7.57
N HIS A 595 -20.31 15.88 -8.03
CA HIS A 595 -20.00 17.30 -8.15
C HIS A 595 -20.04 17.97 -6.77
N SER A 596 -19.08 18.84 -6.50
CA SER A 596 -18.97 19.54 -5.22
C SER A 596 -19.11 21.05 -5.38
N ASP A 597 -20.03 21.63 -4.62
CA ASP A 597 -20.20 23.07 -4.57
C ASP A 597 -19.21 23.71 -3.61
N LEU A 598 -18.35 24.57 -4.14
CA LEU A 598 -17.48 25.44 -3.36
C LEU A 598 -18.31 26.63 -2.88
N SER A 599 -18.35 26.84 -1.56
CA SER A 599 -19.18 27.87 -0.91
C SER A 599 -18.39 28.64 0.14
N ILE A 600 -18.91 29.82 0.50
CA ILE A 600 -18.46 30.62 1.64
C ILE A 600 -19.62 30.81 2.62
N TYR A 601 -19.37 30.58 3.90
CA TYR A 601 -20.20 31.07 5.00
C TYR A 601 -19.65 32.43 5.45
N GLU A 602 -20.40 33.50 5.22
CA GLU A 602 -19.96 34.88 5.44
C GLU A 602 -20.15 35.30 6.90
N PHE A 603 -19.09 35.78 7.56
CA PHE A 603 -19.16 36.20 8.96
C PHE A 603 -20.05 37.42 9.19
N ALA A 604 -20.08 38.34 8.22
CA ALA A 604 -20.86 39.57 8.33
C ALA A 604 -22.37 39.34 8.28
N THR A 605 -22.82 38.35 7.50
CA THR A 605 -24.25 38.12 7.22
C THR A 605 -24.80 36.86 7.88
N GLY A 606 -23.93 35.92 8.27
CA GLY A 606 -24.31 34.59 8.74
C GLY A 606 -24.96 33.73 7.65
N LYS A 607 -24.75 34.07 6.37
CA LYS A 607 -25.34 33.35 5.23
C LYS A 607 -24.27 32.59 4.44
N THR A 608 -24.70 31.47 3.86
CA THR A 608 -23.89 30.70 2.91
C THR A 608 -24.18 31.16 1.49
N ARG A 609 -23.12 31.36 0.71
CA ARG A 609 -23.18 31.69 -0.71
C ARG A 609 -22.29 30.75 -1.52
N LYS A 610 -22.80 30.28 -2.64
CA LYS A 610 -22.05 29.47 -3.60
C LYS A 610 -21.06 30.33 -4.39
N ILE A 611 -19.84 29.83 -4.57
CA ILE A 611 -18.76 30.44 -5.35
C ILE A 611 -18.69 29.78 -6.74
N ALA A 612 -18.61 28.45 -6.78
CA ALA A 612 -18.47 27.66 -8.00
C ALA A 612 -18.96 26.22 -7.77
N THR A 613 -19.23 25.49 -8.86
CA THR A 613 -19.35 24.02 -8.84
C THR A 613 -18.12 23.43 -9.48
N ILE A 614 -17.51 22.46 -8.80
CA ILE A 614 -16.44 21.64 -9.36
C ILE A 614 -17.05 20.29 -9.74
N GLU A 615 -16.99 19.96 -11.02
CA GLU A 615 -17.60 18.76 -11.58
C GLU A 615 -16.78 17.50 -11.34
N ARG A 616 -15.49 17.64 -11.05
CA ARG A 616 -14.61 16.52 -10.71
C ARG A 616 -14.52 16.32 -9.19
N PRO A 617 -14.24 15.10 -8.74
CA PRO A 617 -14.04 14.84 -7.32
C PRO A 617 -12.93 15.71 -6.73
N VAL A 618 -13.17 16.23 -5.53
CA VAL A 618 -12.23 17.05 -4.77
C VAL A 618 -11.86 16.36 -3.46
N THR A 619 -10.64 16.58 -3.00
CA THR A 619 -10.10 15.95 -1.79
C THR A 619 -9.04 16.85 -1.18
N TRP A 620 -8.35 16.39 -0.13
CA TRP A 620 -7.16 17.02 0.45
C TRP A 620 -7.29 18.52 0.71
N TYR A 621 -8.47 18.90 1.17
CA TYR A 621 -8.78 20.20 1.73
C TYR A 621 -8.72 21.41 0.78
N VAL A 622 -9.52 22.44 1.11
CA VAL A 622 -9.43 23.77 0.52
C VAL A 622 -8.59 24.71 1.37
N GLU A 623 -7.91 25.66 0.72
CA GLU A 623 -7.13 26.75 1.32
C GLU A 623 -7.50 28.09 0.70
N VAL A 624 -7.53 29.15 1.51
CA VAL A 624 -7.76 30.52 1.04
C VAL A 624 -6.64 31.44 1.55
N SER A 625 -6.24 32.40 0.72
CA SER A 625 -5.29 33.44 1.12
C SER A 625 -5.87 34.34 2.21
N ARG A 626 -5.01 34.93 3.04
CA ARG A 626 -5.43 35.81 4.15
C ARG A 626 -6.25 37.03 3.71
N ASP A 627 -6.07 37.47 2.47
CA ASP A 627 -6.78 38.58 1.85
C ASP A 627 -8.02 38.15 1.06
N ASP A 628 -8.36 36.85 1.09
CA ASP A 628 -9.50 36.24 0.39
C ASP A 628 -9.50 36.46 -1.14
N ARG A 629 -8.31 36.51 -1.73
CA ARG A 629 -8.12 36.71 -3.19
C ARG A 629 -7.70 35.46 -3.95
N THR A 630 -7.13 34.48 -3.27
CA THR A 630 -6.66 33.25 -3.90
C THR A 630 -7.22 32.07 -3.15
N LEU A 631 -7.82 31.13 -3.86
CA LEU A 631 -8.28 29.87 -3.31
C LEU A 631 -7.55 28.72 -4.01
N LEU A 632 -7.01 27.80 -3.22
CA LEU A 632 -6.35 26.59 -3.68
C LEU A 632 -7.18 25.37 -3.24
N TYR A 633 -7.30 24.38 -4.11
CA TYR A 633 -7.96 23.12 -3.79
C TYR A 633 -7.30 21.96 -4.52
N THR A 634 -7.48 20.75 -4.01
CA THR A 634 -6.99 19.54 -4.69
C THR A 634 -8.14 18.88 -5.44
N GLN A 635 -7.91 18.59 -6.73
CA GLN A 635 -8.84 17.90 -7.60
C GLN A 635 -8.27 16.55 -8.01
N VAL A 636 -9.13 15.54 -8.10
CA VAL A 636 -8.80 14.25 -8.71
C VAL A 636 -9.00 14.39 -10.22
N ASP A 637 -7.91 14.44 -10.96
CA ASP A 637 -7.95 14.62 -12.41
C ASP A 637 -8.06 13.29 -13.16
N GLU A 638 -7.45 12.24 -12.61
CA GLU A 638 -7.55 10.88 -13.10
C GLU A 638 -7.67 9.92 -11.93
N ALA A 639 -8.57 8.95 -12.02
CA ALA A 639 -8.73 7.87 -11.06
C ALA A 639 -9.16 6.61 -11.80
N GLY A 640 -8.49 5.49 -11.50
CA GLY A 640 -8.82 4.20 -12.06
C GLY A 640 -7.77 3.15 -11.75
N SER A 641 -7.85 2.02 -12.42
CA SER A 641 -6.78 1.02 -12.37
C SER A 641 -6.80 0.14 -13.60
N ASP A 642 -5.63 -0.36 -13.96
CA ASP A 642 -5.46 -1.36 -15.01
C ASP A 642 -5.12 -2.71 -14.36
N LEU A 643 -5.50 -3.80 -15.01
CA LEU A 643 -4.84 -5.08 -14.77
C LEU A 643 -3.63 -5.20 -15.68
N MET A 644 -2.52 -5.67 -15.12
CA MET A 644 -1.27 -5.95 -15.82
C MET A 644 -1.07 -7.45 -15.92
N LEU A 645 -0.43 -7.91 -17.00
CA LEU A 645 -0.02 -9.30 -17.23
C LEU A 645 1.48 -9.38 -17.43
N VAL A 646 2.11 -10.38 -16.82
CA VAL A 646 3.51 -10.76 -17.03
C VAL A 646 3.53 -12.19 -17.52
N GLU A 647 4.08 -12.40 -18.70
CA GLU A 647 4.30 -13.73 -19.28
C GLU A 647 5.65 -14.30 -18.83
N ASN A 648 5.77 -15.63 -18.87
CA ASN A 648 6.96 -16.39 -18.47
C ASN A 648 7.39 -16.16 -17.00
N PHE A 649 6.45 -15.77 -16.14
CA PHE A 649 6.71 -15.61 -14.70
C PHE A 649 6.86 -16.99 -14.04
N ARG A 650 8.04 -17.28 -13.47
CA ARG A 650 8.39 -18.57 -12.83
C ARG A 650 8.75 -18.41 -11.37
#